data_AF-A0AAW1GNW2-F1
#
_entry.id   AF-A0AAW1GNW2-F1
#
_cell.length_a   1.000
_cell.length_b   1.000
_cell.length_c   1.000
_cell.angle_alpha   90.00
_cell.angle_beta   90.00
_cell.angle_gamma   90.00
#
_symmetry.space_group_name_H-M   'P 1'
#
loop_
_entity.id
_entity.type
_entity.pdbx_description
1 polymer ?
#
loop_
_entity_poly.entity_id
_entity_poly.type
_entity_poly.pdbx_seq_one_letter_code
_entity_poly.pdbx_strand_id
1 'polypeptide(L)'
;MFSFTSMGGKIDQSVNQGRGTYTFRMGGQNAHLIGSLLPQNQCPPKFCQLYIYDTEDEIRNRKNDVSSNNSHNFNDSLISALQVMVDEHNPLAANFRMTRDRLGSVANGEVKLRLISSRQIDGRTYNLPTTSEVAALIVGDIDNTVDKRDIVIEEQGGRLQRISELHPSYLALQYPLLFPYGEDGFRLGIQHSSSTLTSSRISTKPHVKLTLREFFAFRIQDRKSEPSTILSAGRLFQQFCVDAYTMVESQRLSYIRFNQPKLRLEKYNNLANVVAIGNTNASFSGSRVIVPSTFPGGHSYMRENYQDTMAICRWNGYPDLFITFTCNPKWPEITRYIREKGLRPEDRPDILSRVFKIKLDELLKDFKHNHIFGRPKGDDKFPEAEDVDRIISVEIPDPKVDLVLYQAVKEFMIYGPCGHSNPKSPCMIGNQCSKHFPKRFNDRTTVDSEGYPIYRQRDNGITVEKNGVALDNGFVVPYSPKLLLKYRAHINVEWCNQSRSIKYLFKYINKGYDRVTVHASHIRQNDQNPNQVDEIQRYYDCRYISPCEAIWRIFGFDIHYRTPPVERLSFHLPDEQSVFFNDNDQLDDVVQRRNIDKTMFLAWMECNRKYPEARELTYNEFPTKFTWKQELRRWSPRQNGFSIGRIYHISPGCGERYYLRTLLNFVKGPKSFEDIRTINGVLYPSFKEACYTLGLLGDDKEYVDAIIEASFWGSGFYLRNLFATLLLSGSVSKPEILWEKTWHLLSDDILNRQ
;
A
#
# COMPACT_ATOMS: atom_id res chain seq x y z
N MET A 1 -1.63 -26.29 16.42
CA MET A 1 -1.55 -27.76 16.55
C MET A 1 -0.16 -28.31 16.23
N PHE A 2 0.29 -28.37 14.97
CA PHE A 2 1.59 -29.00 14.65
C PHE A 2 2.75 -28.01 14.50
N SER A 3 2.52 -26.70 14.43
CA SER A 3 3.62 -25.74 14.27
C SER A 3 4.58 -25.74 15.47
N PHE A 4 5.88 -25.65 15.21
CA PHE A 4 6.93 -25.46 16.22
C PHE A 4 7.01 -24.01 16.67
N THR A 5 6.49 -23.08 15.87
CA THR A 5 6.55 -21.64 16.09
C THR A 5 5.16 -21.02 16.11
N SER A 6 5.09 -19.84 16.74
CA SER A 6 3.92 -18.97 16.69
C SER A 6 4.15 -17.81 15.70
N MET A 7 3.07 -17.26 15.15
CA MET A 7 3.15 -16.03 14.36
C MET A 7 3.07 -14.81 15.28
N GLY A 8 3.97 -13.84 15.06
CA GLY A 8 4.04 -12.59 15.82
C GLY A 8 3.14 -11.46 15.27
N GLY A 9 2.61 -11.62 14.06
CA GLY A 9 1.65 -10.67 13.50
C GLY A 9 0.27 -10.75 14.18
N LYS A 10 -0.48 -9.64 14.15
CA LYS A 10 -1.82 -9.55 14.74
C LYS A 10 -2.84 -10.17 13.79
N ILE A 11 -3.26 -11.40 14.05
CA ILE A 11 -4.32 -12.07 13.29
C ILE A 11 -5.65 -11.40 13.64
N ASP A 12 -6.37 -10.93 12.62
CA ASP A 12 -7.69 -10.34 12.81
C ASP A 12 -8.78 -11.37 12.53
N GLN A 13 -9.45 -11.79 13.60
CA GLN A 13 -10.55 -12.75 13.56
C GLN A 13 -11.92 -12.08 13.39
N SER A 14 -12.03 -10.76 13.54
CA SER A 14 -13.32 -10.04 13.48
C SER A 14 -14.01 -10.17 12.13
N VAL A 15 -13.23 -10.28 11.05
CA VAL A 15 -13.73 -10.44 9.68
C VAL A 15 -14.44 -11.78 9.43
N ASN A 16 -14.23 -12.78 10.31
CA ASN A 16 -14.76 -14.13 10.16
C ASN A 16 -15.94 -14.44 11.11
N GLN A 17 -16.49 -13.43 11.80
CA GLN A 17 -17.62 -13.60 12.73
C GLN A 17 -19.00 -13.61 12.03
N GLY A 18 -19.06 -13.23 10.76
CA GLY A 18 -20.31 -13.19 9.97
C GLY A 18 -20.54 -14.45 9.13
N ARG A 19 -21.64 -14.46 8.35
CA ARG A 19 -21.94 -15.50 7.33
C ARG A 19 -21.09 -15.37 6.05
N GLY A 20 -20.06 -14.53 6.08
CA GLY A 20 -19.18 -14.28 4.95
C GLY A 20 -18.21 -15.42 4.70
N THR A 21 -17.58 -15.40 3.53
CA THR A 21 -16.50 -16.32 3.20
C THR A 21 -15.29 -16.10 4.10
N TYR A 22 -14.69 -17.19 4.59
CA TYR A 22 -13.50 -17.12 5.42
C TYR A 22 -12.35 -16.41 4.69
N THR A 23 -11.73 -15.43 5.35
CA THR A 23 -10.49 -14.80 4.90
C THR A 23 -9.47 -14.71 6.03
N PHE A 24 -8.25 -15.17 5.79
CA PHE A 24 -7.14 -14.94 6.70
C PHE A 24 -6.67 -13.48 6.58
N ARG A 25 -6.72 -12.70 7.66
CA ARG A 25 -6.29 -11.29 7.68
C ARG A 25 -5.28 -11.07 8.80
N MET A 26 -4.17 -10.41 8.49
CA MET A 26 -3.11 -10.12 9.46
C MET A 26 -2.68 -8.66 9.38
N GLY A 27 -2.51 -8.01 10.53
CA GLY A 27 -1.93 -6.69 10.67
C GLY A 27 -0.61 -6.69 11.44
N GLY A 28 0.12 -5.57 11.38
CA GLY A 28 1.41 -5.44 12.06
C GLY A 28 2.58 -6.10 11.32
N GLN A 29 3.75 -6.05 11.96
CA GLN A 29 4.94 -6.76 11.51
C GLN A 29 4.81 -8.25 11.85
N ASN A 30 4.92 -9.12 10.85
CA ASN A 30 4.96 -10.56 11.10
C ASN A 30 6.39 -11.04 11.38
N ALA A 31 6.50 -12.07 12.21
CA ALA A 31 7.71 -12.84 12.48
C ALA A 31 7.31 -14.21 13.05
N HIS A 32 8.16 -15.22 12.94
CA HIS A 32 7.96 -16.47 13.69
C HIS A 32 8.66 -16.34 15.03
N LEU A 33 7.96 -16.71 16.09
CA LEU A 33 8.44 -16.66 17.45
C LEU A 33 8.55 -18.07 18.01
N ILE A 34 9.68 -18.37 18.63
CA ILE A 34 9.94 -19.64 19.31
C ILE A 34 10.20 -19.40 20.79
N GLY A 35 9.63 -20.25 21.64
CA GLY A 35 9.81 -20.22 23.10
C GLY A 35 10.85 -21.23 23.56
N SER A 36 11.04 -21.32 24.88
CA SER A 36 11.90 -22.32 25.51
C SER A 36 11.42 -23.76 25.27
N LEU A 37 12.33 -24.71 25.46
CA LEU A 37 12.08 -26.15 25.30
C LEU A 37 10.99 -26.64 26.27
N LEU A 38 10.98 -26.13 27.50
CA LEU A 38 9.98 -26.45 28.51
C LEU A 38 8.99 -25.29 28.75
N PRO A 39 7.73 -25.60 29.10
CA PRO A 39 6.77 -24.57 29.52
C PRO A 39 7.16 -23.95 30.87
N GLN A 40 6.73 -22.70 31.09
CA GLN A 40 6.81 -22.11 32.43
C GLN A 40 5.87 -22.83 33.40
N ASN A 41 6.22 -22.86 34.69
CA ASN A 41 5.41 -23.50 35.73
C ASN A 41 3.94 -23.10 35.61
N GLN A 42 3.05 -24.10 35.59
CA GLN A 42 1.58 -23.96 35.50
C GLN A 42 1.02 -23.46 34.15
N CYS A 43 1.85 -23.29 33.11
CA CYS A 43 1.39 -22.99 31.77
C CYS A 43 1.24 -24.26 30.92
N PRO A 44 0.17 -24.41 30.10
CA PRO A 44 0.05 -25.52 29.18
C PRO A 44 1.13 -25.45 28.09
N PRO A 45 1.68 -26.59 27.62
CA PRO A 45 2.69 -26.62 26.57
C PRO A 45 2.13 -26.10 25.24
N LYS A 46 2.94 -25.33 24.50
CA LYS A 46 2.56 -24.78 23.19
C LYS A 46 3.67 -24.95 22.16
N PHE A 47 3.28 -25.07 20.90
CA PHE A 47 4.19 -25.08 19.75
C PHE A 47 5.31 -26.13 19.87
N CYS A 48 6.59 -25.75 19.84
CA CYS A 48 7.73 -26.66 19.98
C CYS A 48 7.71 -27.47 21.28
N GLN A 49 7.12 -26.95 22.35
CA GLN A 49 7.03 -27.66 23.64
C GLN A 49 6.17 -28.92 23.54
N LEU A 50 5.21 -28.97 22.61
CA LEU A 50 4.37 -30.15 22.39
C LEU A 50 5.14 -31.37 21.87
N TYR A 51 6.39 -31.17 21.41
CA TYR A 51 7.26 -32.25 20.98
C TYR A 51 8.16 -32.77 22.12
N ILE A 52 8.20 -32.05 23.25
CA ILE A 52 9.14 -32.30 24.35
C ILE A 52 8.42 -32.60 25.67
N TYR A 53 7.48 -31.75 26.07
CA TYR A 53 6.84 -31.79 27.37
C TYR A 53 5.56 -32.64 27.34
N ASP A 54 5.42 -33.53 28.33
CA ASP A 54 4.22 -34.36 28.54
C ASP A 54 3.74 -35.03 27.25
N THR A 55 4.62 -35.83 26.64
CA THR A 55 4.34 -36.49 25.36
C THR A 55 3.38 -37.67 25.48
N GLU A 56 3.06 -38.11 26.70
CA GLU A 56 2.05 -39.15 26.97
C GLU A 56 0.63 -38.61 26.69
N ASP A 57 0.37 -37.35 27.06
CA ASP A 57 -0.90 -36.65 26.83
C ASP A 57 -0.85 -35.70 25.61
N GLU A 58 0.09 -35.91 24.67
CA GLU A 58 0.38 -35.00 23.56
C GLU A 58 -0.86 -34.67 22.70
N ILE A 59 -1.69 -35.68 22.37
CA ILE A 59 -2.91 -35.48 21.57
C ILE A 59 -3.88 -34.54 22.29
N ARG A 60 -4.04 -34.71 23.61
CA ARG A 60 -4.89 -33.85 24.45
C ARG A 60 -4.31 -32.44 24.51
N ASN A 61 -3.00 -32.32 24.70
CA ASN A 61 -2.29 -31.04 24.75
C ASN A 61 -2.39 -30.28 23.40
N ARG A 62 -2.23 -30.97 22.27
CA ARG A 62 -2.41 -30.44 20.90
C ARG A 62 -3.83 -29.95 20.64
N LYS A 63 -4.85 -30.62 21.18
CA LYS A 63 -6.24 -30.17 21.09
C LYS A 63 -6.49 -28.93 21.94
N ASN A 64 -5.98 -28.92 23.18
CA ASN A 64 -6.12 -27.80 24.11
C ASN A 64 -5.47 -26.50 23.57
N ASP A 65 -4.36 -26.61 22.84
CA ASP A 65 -3.71 -25.47 22.17
C ASP A 65 -4.62 -24.76 21.13
N VAL A 66 -5.56 -25.49 20.53
CA VAL A 66 -6.42 -24.99 19.44
C VAL A 66 -7.86 -24.72 19.87
N SER A 67 -8.32 -25.32 20.96
CA SER A 67 -9.73 -25.35 21.37
C SER A 67 -10.26 -24.08 22.04
N SER A 68 -9.44 -23.04 22.22
CA SER A 68 -9.84 -21.80 22.89
C SER A 68 -10.99 -21.03 22.19
N ASN A 69 -11.30 -21.30 20.92
CA ASN A 69 -12.35 -20.57 20.18
C ASN A 69 -13.32 -21.40 19.32
N ASN A 70 -13.23 -22.74 19.23
CA ASN A 70 -14.24 -23.56 18.54
C ASN A 70 -14.16 -25.04 18.97
N SER A 71 -15.27 -25.56 19.51
CA SER A 71 -15.47 -26.97 19.84
C SER A 71 -15.76 -27.80 18.57
N HIS A 72 -14.78 -27.96 17.70
CA HIS A 72 -14.83 -29.03 16.70
C HIS A 72 -14.30 -30.32 17.33
N ASN A 73 -15.05 -31.41 17.23
CA ASN A 73 -14.58 -32.75 17.58
C ASN A 73 -13.45 -33.14 16.63
N PHE A 74 -12.22 -32.77 16.98
CA PHE A 74 -11.04 -33.21 16.26
C PHE A 74 -10.93 -34.74 16.37
N ASN A 75 -10.70 -35.40 15.24
CA ASN A 75 -10.53 -36.84 15.20
C ASN A 75 -9.14 -37.23 15.74
N ASP A 76 -9.13 -37.92 16.88
CA ASP A 76 -7.94 -38.42 17.59
C ASP A 76 -7.10 -39.33 16.69
N SER A 77 -7.73 -40.21 15.91
CA SER A 77 -7.02 -41.14 15.04
C SER A 77 -6.27 -40.40 13.93
N LEU A 78 -6.84 -39.31 13.41
CA LEU A 78 -6.19 -38.48 12.42
C LEU A 78 -5.02 -37.68 13.02
N ILE A 79 -5.21 -37.11 14.21
CA ILE A 79 -4.13 -36.40 14.90
C ILE A 79 -2.97 -37.36 15.17
N SER A 80 -3.27 -38.57 15.67
CA SER A 80 -2.26 -39.61 15.92
C SER A 80 -1.52 -40.01 14.64
N ALA A 81 -2.25 -40.25 13.53
CA ALA A 81 -1.62 -40.58 12.25
C ALA A 81 -0.71 -39.45 11.72
N LEU A 82 -1.13 -38.19 11.86
CA LEU A 82 -0.31 -37.04 11.46
C LEU A 82 0.91 -36.87 12.37
N GLN A 83 0.77 -37.15 13.67
CA GLN A 83 1.89 -37.14 14.61
C GLN A 83 2.94 -38.18 14.23
N VAL A 84 2.52 -39.44 13.99
CA VAL A 84 3.42 -40.51 13.55
C VAL A 84 4.15 -40.11 12.27
N MET A 85 3.43 -39.61 11.26
CA MET A 85 4.03 -39.15 10.01
C MET A 85 5.07 -38.03 10.25
N VAL A 86 4.78 -37.05 11.10
CA VAL A 86 5.72 -35.96 11.41
C VAL A 86 6.93 -36.49 12.17
N ASP A 87 6.75 -37.40 13.13
CA ASP A 87 7.85 -37.97 13.92
C ASP A 87 8.77 -38.87 13.07
N GLU A 88 8.22 -39.61 12.11
CA GLU A 88 8.98 -40.51 11.22
C GLU A 88 9.77 -39.78 10.14
N HIS A 89 9.22 -38.68 9.61
CA HIS A 89 9.76 -38.05 8.39
C HIS A 89 10.36 -36.67 8.60
N ASN A 90 9.99 -35.95 9.66
CA ASN A 90 10.42 -34.57 9.84
C ASN A 90 11.71 -34.50 10.68
N PRO A 91 12.86 -34.10 10.11
CA PRO A 91 14.13 -34.03 10.84
C PRO A 91 14.11 -32.97 11.95
N LEU A 92 13.25 -31.94 11.86
CA LEU A 92 13.06 -30.99 12.96
C LEU A 92 12.36 -31.67 14.12
N ALA A 93 11.28 -32.42 13.88
CA ALA A 93 10.58 -33.18 14.91
C ALA A 93 11.54 -34.16 15.60
N ALA A 94 12.28 -34.94 14.82
CA ALA A 94 13.29 -35.87 15.35
C ALA A 94 14.32 -35.18 16.26
N ASN A 95 14.77 -33.97 15.91
CA ASN A 95 15.67 -33.18 16.76
C ASN A 95 15.03 -32.78 18.09
N PHE A 96 13.78 -32.31 18.08
CA PHE A 96 13.05 -32.01 19.33
C PHE A 96 12.80 -33.28 20.17
N ARG A 97 12.49 -34.43 19.55
CA ARG A 97 12.36 -35.73 20.24
C ARG A 97 13.69 -36.18 20.87
N MET A 98 14.81 -36.03 20.15
CA MET A 98 16.14 -36.31 20.68
C MET A 98 16.48 -35.39 21.87
N THR A 99 16.10 -34.12 21.81
CA THR A 99 16.27 -33.18 22.94
C THR A 99 15.46 -33.61 24.15
N ARG A 100 14.20 -34.05 23.98
CA ARG A 100 13.39 -34.63 25.06
C ARG A 100 14.08 -35.79 25.75
N ASP A 101 14.56 -36.76 24.96
CA ASP A 101 15.16 -37.98 25.50
C ASP A 101 16.44 -37.66 26.30
N ARG A 102 17.18 -36.61 25.90
CA ARG A 102 18.35 -36.14 26.63
C ARG A 102 18.02 -35.35 27.88
N LEU A 103 16.99 -34.51 27.88
CA LEU A 103 16.54 -33.75 29.06
C LEU A 103 16.23 -34.68 30.25
N GLY A 104 15.70 -35.88 29.99
CA GLY A 104 15.46 -36.89 31.04
C GLY A 104 16.73 -37.60 31.55
N SER A 105 17.87 -37.48 30.86
CA SER A 105 19.09 -38.28 31.11
C SER A 105 20.25 -37.49 31.73
N VAL A 106 20.26 -36.15 31.62
CA VAL A 106 21.37 -35.32 32.08
C VAL A 106 21.10 -34.86 33.51
N ALA A 107 21.90 -35.35 34.47
CA ALA A 107 21.67 -35.13 35.89
C ALA A 107 22.03 -33.72 36.41
N ASN A 108 22.73 -32.85 35.64
CA ASN A 108 23.21 -31.54 36.14
C ASN A 108 23.68 -30.54 35.04
N GLY A 109 23.18 -30.62 33.81
CA GLY A 109 23.64 -29.78 32.69
C GLY A 109 22.49 -29.11 31.94
N GLU A 110 22.59 -27.80 31.73
CA GLU A 110 21.64 -27.04 30.90
C GLU A 110 21.72 -27.51 29.44
N VAL A 111 20.59 -27.97 28.89
CA VAL A 111 20.51 -28.45 27.50
C VAL A 111 19.99 -27.34 26.60
N LYS A 112 20.74 -27.02 25.54
CA LYS A 112 20.32 -26.06 24.50
C LYS A 112 20.23 -26.73 23.14
N LEU A 113 19.19 -26.40 22.36
CA LEU A 113 19.01 -26.86 20.99
C LEU A 113 19.39 -25.74 20.02
N ARG A 114 20.40 -25.97 19.18
CA ARG A 114 20.83 -25.03 18.12
C ARG A 114 20.31 -25.51 16.77
N LEU A 115 19.41 -24.75 16.14
CA LEU A 115 19.04 -24.95 14.73
C LEU A 115 20.02 -24.18 13.84
N ILE A 116 20.60 -24.87 12.86
CA ILE A 116 21.72 -24.39 12.05
C ILE A 116 21.19 -23.64 10.82
N SER A 117 21.68 -22.41 10.62
CA SER A 117 21.29 -21.54 9.50
C SER A 117 22.17 -21.72 8.25
N SER A 118 23.44 -22.10 8.42
CA SER A 118 24.43 -22.29 7.35
C SER A 118 24.49 -23.76 6.89
N ARG A 119 23.73 -24.09 5.85
CA ARG A 119 23.80 -25.42 5.21
C ARG A 119 25.12 -25.59 4.46
N GLN A 120 25.89 -26.62 4.77
CA GLN A 120 27.14 -26.95 4.05
C GLN A 120 26.88 -27.64 2.70
N ILE A 121 25.72 -28.28 2.53
CA ILE A 121 25.31 -28.98 1.31
C ILE A 121 24.15 -28.22 0.67
N ASP A 122 24.12 -28.11 -0.67
CA ASP A 122 23.03 -27.44 -1.39
C ASP A 122 21.77 -28.32 -1.37
N GLY A 123 20.72 -27.90 -0.65
CA GLY A 123 19.42 -28.58 -0.63
C GLY A 123 18.65 -28.62 -1.97
N ARG A 124 19.27 -28.16 -3.07
CA ARG A 124 18.75 -28.26 -4.45
C ARG A 124 19.14 -29.55 -5.17
N THR A 125 20.26 -30.15 -4.79
CA THR A 125 20.49 -31.58 -5.09
C THR A 125 19.49 -32.37 -4.27
N TYR A 126 18.91 -33.45 -4.82
CA TYR A 126 17.77 -34.24 -4.31
C TYR A 126 17.97 -34.90 -2.91
N ASN A 127 18.73 -34.29 -2.02
CA ASN A 127 19.06 -34.75 -0.68
C ASN A 127 18.06 -34.14 0.31
N LEU A 128 17.38 -35.00 1.06
CA LEU A 128 16.57 -34.59 2.21
C LEU A 128 17.49 -34.14 3.35
N PRO A 129 17.13 -33.12 4.15
CA PRO A 129 17.95 -32.70 5.29
C PRO A 129 18.04 -33.82 6.34
N THR A 130 19.24 -34.08 6.84
CA THR A 130 19.46 -35.01 7.96
C THR A 130 19.42 -34.29 9.31
N THR A 131 19.19 -35.02 10.41
CA THR A 131 19.05 -34.45 11.76
C THR A 131 20.26 -33.61 12.17
N SER A 132 21.48 -34.11 11.93
CA SER A 132 22.75 -33.43 12.24
C SER A 132 23.03 -32.21 11.36
N GLU A 133 22.46 -32.12 10.17
CA GLU A 133 22.59 -30.95 9.30
C GLU A 133 21.68 -29.78 9.73
N VAL A 134 20.59 -30.08 10.42
CA VAL A 134 19.52 -29.13 10.79
C VAL A 134 19.64 -28.62 12.20
N ALA A 135 20.15 -29.43 13.11
CA ALA A 135 20.35 -29.01 14.49
C ALA A 135 21.56 -29.68 15.15
N ALA A 136 22.09 -29.01 16.15
CA ALA A 136 23.08 -29.53 17.08
C ALA A 136 22.60 -29.33 18.52
N LEU A 137 22.92 -30.28 19.39
CA LEU A 137 22.63 -30.21 20.81
C LEU A 137 23.87 -29.71 21.55
N ILE A 138 23.70 -28.66 22.36
CA ILE A 138 24.77 -28.03 23.15
C ILE A 138 24.54 -28.37 24.63
N VAL A 139 25.59 -28.82 25.32
CA VAL A 139 25.61 -29.06 26.76
C VAL A 139 26.68 -28.16 27.35
N GLY A 140 26.29 -27.16 28.16
CA GLY A 140 27.21 -26.16 28.75
C GLY A 140 27.28 -24.82 27.98
N ASP A 141 28.40 -24.10 28.14
CA ASP A 141 28.59 -22.73 27.63
C ASP A 141 28.63 -22.65 26.08
N ILE A 142 28.12 -21.54 25.54
CA ILE A 142 28.02 -21.30 24.09
C ILE A 142 29.37 -20.83 23.54
N ASP A 143 29.94 -21.61 22.62
CA ASP A 143 31.13 -21.20 21.85
C ASP A 143 30.86 -19.99 20.95
N ASN A 144 31.89 -19.16 20.69
CA ASN A 144 31.85 -18.00 19.79
C ASN A 144 31.61 -18.34 18.29
N THR A 145 31.21 -19.57 17.95
CA THR A 145 31.03 -20.11 16.59
C THR A 145 29.56 -20.10 16.12
N VAL A 146 28.65 -19.45 16.85
CA VAL A 146 27.22 -19.34 16.49
C VAL A 146 27.02 -18.30 15.38
N ASP A 147 26.43 -18.70 14.23
CA ASP A 147 26.05 -17.73 13.20
C ASP A 147 24.93 -16.84 13.76
N LYS A 148 24.96 -15.54 13.45
CA LYS A 148 23.94 -14.57 13.90
C LYS A 148 22.50 -14.97 13.54
N ARG A 149 22.31 -15.89 12.59
CA ARG A 149 20.99 -16.39 12.17
C ARG A 149 20.62 -17.73 12.78
N ASP A 150 21.53 -18.43 13.46
CA ASP A 150 21.20 -19.68 14.14
C ASP A 150 20.15 -19.42 15.24
N ILE A 151 19.29 -20.41 15.47
CA ILE A 151 18.26 -20.34 16.51
C ILE A 151 18.77 -21.18 17.69
N VAL A 152 18.97 -20.57 18.85
CA VAL A 152 19.42 -21.28 20.06
C VAL A 152 18.26 -21.26 21.05
N ILE A 153 17.72 -22.44 21.31
CA ILE A 153 16.56 -22.64 22.18
C ILE A 153 17.07 -23.17 23.52
N GLU A 154 16.82 -22.41 24.58
CA GLU A 154 17.21 -22.74 25.95
C GLU A 154 16.13 -23.59 26.64
N GLU A 155 16.55 -24.31 27.67
CA GLU A 155 15.70 -25.23 28.44
C GLU A 155 14.51 -24.51 29.09
N GLN A 156 14.78 -23.45 29.85
CA GLN A 156 13.80 -22.55 30.42
C GLN A 156 14.19 -21.10 30.11
N GLY A 157 13.28 -20.37 29.49
CA GLY A 157 13.49 -18.97 29.09
C GLY A 157 12.18 -18.21 29.12
N GLY A 158 12.19 -17.02 29.73
CA GLY A 158 10.99 -16.18 29.83
C GLY A 158 10.67 -15.34 28.59
N ARG A 159 11.50 -15.40 27.55
CA ARG A 159 11.41 -14.51 26.39
C ARG A 159 11.25 -15.33 25.11
N LEU A 160 10.31 -14.92 24.26
CA LEU A 160 10.17 -15.46 22.91
C LEU A 160 11.30 -14.92 22.02
N GLN A 161 11.98 -15.81 21.30
CA GLN A 161 12.99 -15.44 20.31
C GLN A 161 12.35 -15.28 18.93
N ARG A 162 12.70 -14.19 18.24
CA ARG A 162 12.33 -13.95 16.84
C ARG A 162 13.24 -14.75 15.91
N ILE A 163 12.64 -15.52 15.01
CA ILE A 163 13.35 -16.20 13.94
C ILE A 163 13.48 -15.28 12.73
N SER A 164 14.67 -15.25 12.12
CA SER A 164 14.90 -14.57 10.85
C SER A 164 14.11 -15.24 9.73
N GLU A 165 13.41 -14.44 8.92
CA GLU A 165 12.72 -14.91 7.71
C GLU A 165 13.67 -15.44 6.62
N LEU A 166 14.98 -15.25 6.78
CA LEU A 166 16.03 -15.79 5.92
C LEU A 166 16.58 -17.14 6.42
N HIS A 167 16.07 -17.66 7.54
CA HIS A 167 16.45 -18.97 8.04
C HIS A 167 15.84 -20.08 7.15
N PRO A 168 16.60 -21.08 6.69
CA PRO A 168 16.08 -22.14 5.83
C PRO A 168 14.86 -22.86 6.43
N SER A 169 14.90 -23.21 7.72
CA SER A 169 13.78 -23.87 8.42
C SER A 169 12.59 -22.96 8.76
N TYR A 170 12.60 -21.66 8.40
CA TYR A 170 11.57 -20.70 8.83
C TYR A 170 10.14 -21.14 8.53
N LEU A 171 9.91 -21.64 7.31
CA LEU A 171 8.59 -22.13 6.86
C LEU A 171 8.30 -23.52 7.41
N ALA A 172 9.27 -24.43 7.42
CA ALA A 172 9.08 -25.79 7.92
C ALA A 172 8.74 -25.83 9.41
N LEU A 173 9.29 -24.91 10.22
CA LEU A 173 8.93 -24.75 11.63
C LEU A 173 7.46 -24.30 11.80
N GLN A 174 6.96 -23.43 10.92
CA GLN A 174 5.60 -22.91 11.02
C GLN A 174 4.55 -23.83 10.39
N TYR A 175 4.91 -24.54 9.31
CA TYR A 175 4.00 -25.37 8.53
C TYR A 175 4.49 -26.82 8.37
N PRO A 176 4.67 -27.61 9.44
CA PRO A 176 5.18 -28.99 9.30
C PRO A 176 4.32 -29.89 8.41
N LEU A 177 3.01 -29.61 8.29
CA LEU A 177 2.13 -30.35 7.40
C LEU A 177 2.26 -29.96 5.91
N LEU A 178 2.80 -28.77 5.62
CA LEU A 178 3.13 -28.36 4.24
C LEU A 178 4.56 -28.73 3.85
N PHE A 179 5.40 -28.99 4.86
CA PHE A 179 6.81 -29.35 4.74
C PHE A 179 7.11 -30.57 5.63
N PRO A 180 6.51 -31.74 5.31
CA PRO A 180 6.59 -32.93 6.16
C PRO A 180 8.02 -33.45 6.32
N TYR A 181 8.91 -33.15 5.38
CA TYR A 181 10.31 -33.58 5.42
C TYR A 181 11.26 -32.50 5.96
N GLY A 182 10.72 -31.43 6.55
CA GLY A 182 11.53 -30.33 7.09
C GLY A 182 12.28 -29.55 6.00
N GLU A 183 11.69 -29.46 4.80
CA GLU A 183 12.34 -28.91 3.61
C GLU A 183 12.76 -27.45 3.82
N ASP A 184 13.94 -27.11 3.27
CA ASP A 184 14.46 -25.76 3.32
C ASP A 184 13.57 -24.78 2.52
N GLY A 185 13.21 -23.69 3.18
CA GLY A 185 12.58 -22.52 2.59
C GLY A 185 13.59 -21.62 1.87
N PHE A 186 13.28 -20.32 1.83
CA PHE A 186 14.16 -19.34 1.20
C PHE A 186 15.45 -19.15 2.02
N ARG A 187 16.60 -19.09 1.32
CA ARG A 187 17.90 -18.70 1.88
C ARG A 187 18.63 -17.75 0.94
N LEU A 188 19.55 -16.95 1.47
CA LEU A 188 20.38 -16.07 0.64
C LEU A 188 21.32 -16.88 -0.25
N GLY A 189 21.54 -16.41 -1.48
CA GLY A 189 22.53 -17.01 -2.40
C GLY A 189 21.99 -18.05 -3.38
N ILE A 190 20.70 -18.39 -3.29
CA ILE A 190 19.98 -19.22 -4.26
C ILE A 190 20.16 -18.64 -5.69
N GLN A 191 20.76 -19.39 -6.62
CA GLN A 191 21.04 -18.93 -7.99
C GLN A 191 19.93 -19.28 -8.98
N HIS A 192 19.73 -18.50 -10.04
CA HIS A 192 18.88 -18.92 -11.17
C HIS A 192 19.50 -20.11 -11.92
N SER A 193 18.67 -20.97 -12.54
CA SER A 193 19.18 -21.98 -13.47
C SER A 193 19.76 -21.29 -14.71
N SER A 194 21.02 -21.57 -15.00
CA SER A 194 21.79 -21.00 -16.11
C SER A 194 21.21 -21.28 -17.50
N SER A 195 20.24 -22.21 -17.62
CA SER A 195 19.60 -22.63 -18.88
C SER A 195 18.49 -21.71 -19.42
N THR A 196 18.06 -20.69 -18.67
CA THR A 196 16.90 -19.84 -19.06
C THR A 196 17.27 -18.42 -19.52
N LEU A 197 18.56 -18.09 -19.61
CA LEU A 197 19.03 -16.75 -20.01
C LEU A 197 19.06 -16.50 -21.53
N THR A 198 18.51 -17.42 -22.33
CA THR A 198 18.36 -17.27 -23.78
C THR A 198 16.91 -17.04 -24.16
N SER A 199 16.42 -15.79 -24.01
CA SER A 199 15.48 -15.17 -24.97
C SER A 199 15.07 -13.76 -24.54
N SER A 200 15.61 -12.77 -25.26
CA SER A 200 14.96 -11.53 -25.67
C SER A 200 13.92 -10.89 -24.73
N ARG A 201 14.38 -10.01 -23.83
CA ARG A 201 13.75 -8.71 -23.51
C ARG A 201 14.69 -7.88 -22.63
N ILE A 202 15.44 -7.00 -23.29
CA ILE A 202 15.99 -5.70 -22.89
C ILE A 202 16.23 -5.46 -21.37
N SER A 203 17.53 -5.36 -21.06
CA SER A 203 18.18 -4.45 -20.09
C SER A 203 18.73 -5.04 -18.78
N THR A 204 20.02 -4.71 -18.58
CA THR A 204 20.89 -4.81 -17.40
C THR A 204 21.14 -6.20 -16.80
N LYS A 205 22.41 -6.46 -16.46
CA LYS A 205 23.00 -7.72 -15.96
C LYS A 205 21.96 -8.63 -15.26
N PRO A 206 21.72 -9.87 -15.73
CA PRO A 206 20.75 -10.74 -15.10
C PRO A 206 21.12 -10.92 -13.63
N HIS A 207 20.17 -10.65 -12.72
CA HIS A 207 20.35 -10.95 -11.32
C HIS A 207 20.62 -12.45 -11.20
N VAL A 208 21.86 -12.82 -10.87
CA VAL A 208 22.28 -14.23 -10.78
C VAL A 208 21.55 -14.93 -9.61
N LYS A 209 21.08 -14.17 -8.63
CA LYS A 209 20.44 -14.67 -7.40
C LYS A 209 18.93 -14.42 -7.40
N LEU A 210 18.18 -15.45 -7.00
CA LEU A 210 16.72 -15.43 -6.86
C LEU A 210 16.29 -14.48 -5.74
N THR A 211 15.27 -13.67 -6.00
CA THR A 211 14.61 -12.86 -4.97
C THR A 211 13.56 -13.67 -4.19
N LEU A 212 13.23 -13.21 -2.98
CA LEU A 212 12.24 -13.86 -2.12
C LEU A 212 10.83 -13.85 -2.75
N ARG A 213 10.51 -12.81 -3.54
CA ARG A 213 9.27 -12.74 -4.33
C ARG A 213 9.24 -13.80 -5.44
N GLU A 214 10.32 -13.95 -6.19
CA GLU A 214 10.42 -14.96 -7.25
C GLU A 214 10.35 -16.38 -6.68
N PHE A 215 10.98 -16.62 -5.53
CA PHE A 215 10.86 -17.86 -4.79
C PHE A 215 9.40 -18.22 -4.51
N PHE A 216 8.63 -17.30 -3.91
CA PHE A 216 7.22 -17.59 -3.62
C PHE A 216 6.36 -17.66 -4.87
N ALA A 217 6.57 -16.77 -5.85
CA ALA A 217 5.87 -16.82 -7.13
C ALA A 217 6.10 -18.15 -7.86
N PHE A 218 7.27 -18.76 -7.69
CA PHE A 218 7.58 -20.12 -8.15
C PHE A 218 6.89 -21.18 -7.28
N ARG A 219 6.99 -21.12 -5.95
CA ARG A 219 6.43 -22.15 -5.04
C ARG A 219 4.91 -22.30 -5.12
N ILE A 220 4.19 -21.26 -5.51
CA ILE A 220 2.72 -21.27 -5.63
C ILE A 220 2.20 -21.57 -7.06
N GLN A 221 3.04 -22.09 -7.96
CA GLN A 221 2.59 -22.59 -9.26
C GLN A 221 2.10 -24.03 -9.13
N ASP A 222 0.99 -24.36 -9.78
CA ASP A 222 0.56 -25.74 -9.93
C ASP A 222 1.41 -26.42 -11.03
N ARG A 223 1.94 -27.61 -10.75
CA ARG A 223 2.76 -28.39 -11.70
C ARG A 223 2.26 -29.82 -11.74
N LYS A 224 2.12 -30.37 -12.95
CA LYS A 224 1.65 -31.76 -13.13
C LYS A 224 2.60 -32.81 -12.57
N SER A 225 3.89 -32.47 -12.45
CA SER A 225 4.95 -33.37 -12.00
C SER A 225 5.19 -33.34 -10.48
N GLU A 226 4.49 -32.48 -9.73
CA GLU A 226 4.70 -32.29 -8.29
C GLU A 226 3.35 -32.35 -7.55
N PRO A 227 3.28 -32.96 -6.35
CA PRO A 227 2.09 -32.88 -5.52
C PRO A 227 1.76 -31.42 -5.15
N SER A 228 0.51 -31.01 -5.37
CA SER A 228 0.02 -29.66 -5.09
C SER A 228 -0.29 -29.45 -3.59
N THR A 229 0.53 -29.96 -2.67
CA THR A 229 0.27 -29.97 -1.20
C THR A 229 -0.03 -28.57 -0.66
N ILE A 230 0.84 -27.60 -0.95
CA ILE A 230 0.66 -26.19 -0.54
C ILE A 230 -0.66 -25.63 -1.09
N LEU A 231 -0.95 -25.88 -2.36
CA LEU A 231 -2.10 -25.33 -3.06
C LEU A 231 -3.44 -25.98 -2.66
N SER A 232 -3.39 -27.14 -2.00
CA SER A 232 -4.57 -27.90 -1.57
C SER A 232 -4.89 -27.67 -0.09
N ALA A 233 -4.13 -26.81 0.59
CA ALA A 233 -4.20 -26.64 2.04
C ALA A 233 -5.31 -25.69 2.53
N GLY A 234 -6.19 -25.20 1.64
CA GLY A 234 -7.37 -24.42 2.00
C GLY A 234 -7.07 -23.17 2.84
N ARG A 235 -7.66 -23.10 4.05
CA ARG A 235 -7.41 -21.99 4.99
C ARG A 235 -5.93 -21.84 5.35
N LEU A 236 -5.18 -22.93 5.40
CA LEU A 236 -3.75 -22.90 5.68
C LEU A 236 -2.96 -22.32 4.49
N PHE A 237 -3.42 -22.56 3.25
CA PHE A 237 -2.84 -21.90 2.07
C PHE A 237 -3.05 -20.39 2.10
N GLN A 238 -4.22 -19.91 2.55
CA GLN A 238 -4.44 -18.48 2.75
C GLN A 238 -3.45 -17.86 3.74
N GLN A 239 -3.20 -18.53 4.88
CA GLN A 239 -2.21 -18.12 5.86
C GLN A 239 -0.80 -18.10 5.25
N PHE A 240 -0.41 -19.18 4.56
CA PHE A 240 0.88 -19.29 3.88
C PHE A 240 1.10 -18.15 2.87
N CYS A 241 0.08 -17.77 2.09
CA CYS A 241 0.18 -16.67 1.14
C CYS A 241 0.47 -15.33 1.81
N VAL A 242 -0.25 -15.02 2.90
CA VAL A 242 -0.05 -13.76 3.63
C VAL A 242 1.32 -13.75 4.30
N ASP A 243 1.72 -14.85 4.93
CA ASP A 243 3.03 -15.00 5.55
C ASP A 243 4.18 -14.83 4.53
N ALA A 244 4.08 -15.53 3.40
CA ALA A 244 5.00 -15.41 2.27
C ALA A 244 5.18 -13.95 1.81
N TYR A 245 4.07 -13.21 1.63
CA TYR A 245 4.18 -11.80 1.26
C TYR A 245 4.76 -10.94 2.39
N THR A 246 4.45 -11.20 3.66
CA THR A 246 5.07 -10.46 4.76
C THR A 246 6.57 -10.68 4.86
N MET A 247 7.09 -11.86 4.48
CA MET A 247 8.52 -12.08 4.34
C MET A 247 9.12 -11.21 3.23
N VAL A 248 8.47 -11.16 2.05
CA VAL A 248 8.90 -10.31 0.92
C VAL A 248 8.94 -8.84 1.33
N GLU A 249 7.90 -8.40 2.01
CA GLU A 249 7.78 -7.02 2.46
C GLU A 249 8.80 -6.68 3.55
N SER A 250 9.00 -7.57 4.53
CA SER A 250 10.00 -7.42 5.58
C SER A 250 11.40 -7.27 5.00
N GLN A 251 11.77 -8.07 4.01
CA GLN A 251 13.06 -7.95 3.31
C GLN A 251 13.21 -6.58 2.65
N ARG A 252 12.17 -6.08 1.96
CA ARG A 252 12.19 -4.77 1.28
C ARG A 252 12.31 -3.61 2.27
N LEU A 253 11.55 -3.66 3.37
CA LEU A 253 11.59 -2.64 4.42
C LEU A 253 12.91 -2.68 5.20
N SER A 254 13.45 -3.87 5.46
CA SER A 254 14.79 -4.02 6.03
C SER A 254 15.86 -3.41 5.12
N TYR A 255 15.79 -3.64 3.80
CA TYR A 255 16.68 -2.96 2.86
C TYR A 255 16.56 -1.43 2.98
N ILE A 256 15.35 -0.89 3.01
CA ILE A 256 15.13 0.56 3.20
C ILE A 256 15.72 1.05 4.52
N ARG A 257 15.53 0.30 5.62
CA ARG A 257 16.06 0.65 6.96
C ARG A 257 17.59 0.68 6.98
N PHE A 258 18.24 -0.33 6.40
CA PHE A 258 19.71 -0.42 6.39
C PHE A 258 20.37 0.40 5.28
N ASN A 259 19.60 0.96 4.34
CA ASN A 259 20.11 1.85 3.29
C ASN A 259 19.58 3.29 3.45
N GLN A 260 19.09 3.68 4.63
CA GLN A 260 18.70 5.06 4.93
C GLN A 260 19.79 6.09 4.60
N PRO A 261 21.11 5.83 4.80
CA PRO A 261 22.15 6.77 4.36
C PRO A 261 22.08 7.12 2.87
N LYS A 262 21.78 6.15 1.99
CA LYS A 262 21.59 6.40 0.55
C LYS A 262 20.29 7.16 0.23
N LEU A 263 19.38 7.25 1.18
CA LEU A 263 18.08 7.92 1.09
C LEU A 263 18.10 9.29 1.78
N ARG A 264 19.21 9.67 2.44
CA ARG A 264 19.39 11.01 3.03
C ARG A 264 19.55 12.03 1.91
N LEU A 265 18.82 13.13 2.07
CA LEU A 265 18.73 14.22 1.12
C LEU A 265 18.88 15.51 1.92
N GLU A 266 19.90 16.31 1.60
CA GLU A 266 20.13 17.64 2.17
C GLU A 266 20.28 18.66 1.04
N LYS A 267 20.12 19.96 1.35
CA LYS A 267 20.38 21.03 0.38
C LYS A 267 21.88 21.26 0.20
N TYR A 268 22.32 21.52 -1.03
CA TYR A 268 23.72 21.79 -1.34
C TYR A 268 24.30 22.96 -0.54
N ASN A 269 23.60 24.11 -0.45
CA ASN A 269 24.05 25.26 0.34
C ASN A 269 24.25 24.94 1.83
N ASN A 270 23.37 24.14 2.44
CA ASN A 270 23.53 23.69 3.81
C ASN A 270 24.82 22.86 3.98
N LEU A 271 25.08 21.93 3.06
CA LEU A 271 26.32 21.13 3.08
C LEU A 271 27.57 21.98 2.84
N ALA A 272 27.54 22.91 1.88
CA ALA A 272 28.64 23.82 1.58
C ALA A 272 28.96 24.74 2.77
N ASN A 273 27.95 25.24 3.47
CA ASN A 273 28.13 26.06 4.68
C ASN A 273 28.68 25.25 5.85
N VAL A 274 28.20 24.02 6.07
CA VAL A 274 28.69 23.11 7.12
C VAL A 274 30.17 22.77 6.90
N VAL A 275 30.56 22.52 5.65
CA VAL A 275 31.97 22.35 5.23
C VAL A 275 32.79 23.63 5.47
N ALA A 276 32.27 24.79 5.07
CA ALA A 276 32.97 26.07 5.21
C ALA A 276 33.23 26.47 6.69
N ILE A 277 32.42 25.97 7.62
CA ILE A 277 32.54 26.22 9.07
C ILE A 277 33.42 25.13 9.75
N GLY A 278 33.99 24.19 8.98
CA GLY A 278 34.95 23.19 9.46
C GLY A 278 34.32 21.98 10.17
N ASN A 279 33.01 21.77 10.00
CA ASN A 279 32.29 20.67 10.63
C ASN A 279 31.98 19.59 9.59
N THR A 280 32.67 18.45 9.66
CA THR A 280 32.64 17.40 8.61
C THR A 280 31.66 16.26 8.91
N ASN A 281 30.95 16.30 10.05
CA ASN A 281 30.21 15.14 10.56
C ASN A 281 28.69 15.30 10.38
N ALA A 282 28.12 14.55 9.44
CA ALA A 282 26.71 14.68 8.99
C ALA A 282 25.67 13.96 9.87
N SER A 283 26.02 13.61 11.11
CA SER A 283 25.25 12.71 11.99
C SER A 283 24.10 13.38 12.78
N PHE A 284 23.93 14.70 12.67
CA PHE A 284 23.06 15.49 13.57
C PHE A 284 21.79 16.11 12.95
N SER A 285 21.33 15.73 11.76
CA SER A 285 20.09 16.31 11.18
C SER A 285 19.24 15.34 10.33
N GLY A 286 17.91 15.41 10.49
CA GLY A 286 16.90 14.75 9.63
C GLY A 286 16.09 13.59 10.26
N SER A 287 14.89 13.35 9.73
CA SER A 287 14.07 12.15 10.05
C SER A 287 14.85 10.88 9.69
N ARG A 288 15.10 10.00 10.66
CA ARG A 288 16.10 8.92 10.53
C ARG A 288 15.65 7.70 9.72
N VAL A 289 14.34 7.45 9.59
CA VAL A 289 13.81 6.31 8.81
C VAL A 289 12.60 6.73 7.97
N ILE A 290 12.83 7.01 6.70
CA ILE A 290 11.83 7.42 5.71
C ILE A 290 11.51 6.26 4.75
N VAL A 291 10.23 6.10 4.42
CA VAL A 291 9.76 5.18 3.38
C VAL A 291 9.60 5.96 2.07
N PRO A 292 10.38 5.66 1.02
CA PRO A 292 10.36 6.42 -0.21
C PRO A 292 9.02 6.28 -0.94
N SER A 293 8.66 7.28 -1.77
CA SER A 293 7.45 7.26 -2.59
C SER A 293 7.43 6.16 -3.66
N THR A 294 8.54 5.45 -3.86
CA THR A 294 8.65 4.27 -4.71
C THR A 294 8.21 2.98 -4.01
N PHE A 295 8.03 2.99 -2.68
CA PHE A 295 7.56 1.84 -1.92
C PHE A 295 6.03 1.70 -2.01
N PRO A 296 5.50 0.68 -2.72
CA PRO A 296 4.07 0.59 -3.01
C PRO A 296 3.21 0.35 -1.77
N GLY A 297 2.26 1.24 -1.48
CA GLY A 297 1.39 1.18 -0.30
C GLY A 297 1.87 2.06 0.86
N GLY A 298 3.07 2.64 0.79
CA GLY A 298 3.54 3.61 1.77
C GLY A 298 2.79 4.96 1.68
N HIS A 299 2.85 5.75 2.76
CA HIS A 299 2.18 7.07 2.82
C HIS A 299 2.61 8.00 1.68
N SER A 300 3.92 8.13 1.45
CA SER A 300 4.49 8.94 0.37
C SER A 300 4.05 8.44 -1.01
N TYR A 301 3.98 7.12 -1.22
CA TYR A 301 3.50 6.54 -2.48
C TYR A 301 2.03 6.93 -2.76
N MET A 302 1.16 6.82 -1.75
CA MET A 302 -0.25 7.19 -1.88
C MET A 302 -0.43 8.69 -2.12
N ARG A 303 0.33 9.53 -1.42
CA ARG A 303 0.31 10.99 -1.61
C ARG A 303 0.73 11.38 -3.03
N GLU A 304 1.79 10.77 -3.56
CA GLU A 304 2.23 11.09 -4.92
C GLU A 304 1.23 10.61 -5.98
N ASN A 305 0.56 9.47 -5.79
CA ASN A 305 -0.52 9.03 -6.68
C ASN A 305 -1.72 9.98 -6.65
N TYR A 306 -2.07 10.54 -5.49
CA TYR A 306 -3.10 11.57 -5.38
C TYR A 306 -2.72 12.82 -6.19
N GLN A 307 -1.50 13.32 -6.01
CA GLN A 307 -1.00 14.48 -6.74
C GLN A 307 -0.91 14.23 -8.25
N ASP A 308 -0.49 13.03 -8.67
CA ASP A 308 -0.49 12.63 -10.08
C ASP A 308 -1.91 12.63 -10.66
N THR A 309 -2.90 12.15 -9.89
CA THR A 309 -4.32 12.17 -10.29
C THR A 309 -4.83 13.60 -10.48
N MET A 310 -4.48 14.51 -9.57
CA MET A 310 -4.83 15.92 -9.72
C MET A 310 -4.19 16.57 -10.96
N ALA A 311 -2.96 16.20 -11.31
CA ALA A 311 -2.32 16.68 -12.54
C ALA A 311 -3.03 16.16 -13.80
N ILE A 312 -3.45 14.89 -13.81
CA ILE A 312 -4.26 14.33 -14.90
C ILE A 312 -5.59 15.08 -15.01
N CYS A 313 -6.24 15.42 -13.89
CA CYS A 313 -7.51 16.14 -13.93
C CYS A 313 -7.38 17.59 -14.42
N ARG A 314 -6.25 18.25 -14.14
CA ARG A 314 -5.94 19.56 -14.74
C ARG A 314 -5.74 19.47 -16.25
N TRP A 315 -5.19 18.37 -16.74
CA TRP A 315 -4.89 18.16 -18.15
C TRP A 315 -6.11 17.71 -18.96
N ASN A 316 -6.86 16.72 -18.47
CA ASN A 316 -7.98 16.08 -19.19
C ASN A 316 -9.37 16.52 -18.69
N GLY A 317 -9.46 17.27 -17.59
CA GLY A 317 -10.71 17.42 -16.85
C GLY A 317 -10.93 16.33 -15.79
N TYR A 318 -11.93 16.55 -14.95
CA TYR A 318 -12.33 15.63 -13.88
C TYR A 318 -13.05 14.39 -14.44
N PRO A 319 -13.04 13.26 -13.70
CA PRO A 319 -13.66 12.03 -14.17
C PRO A 319 -15.19 12.08 -14.10
N ASP A 320 -15.85 11.49 -15.11
CA ASP A 320 -17.31 11.35 -15.18
C ASP A 320 -17.82 10.12 -14.42
N LEU A 321 -17.11 8.99 -14.53
CA LEU A 321 -17.55 7.69 -14.02
C LEU A 321 -16.66 7.16 -12.89
N PHE A 322 -17.29 6.59 -11.86
CA PHE A 322 -16.66 5.85 -10.77
C PHE A 322 -17.14 4.42 -10.85
N ILE A 323 -16.21 3.52 -11.17
CA ILE A 323 -16.51 2.12 -11.44
C ILE A 323 -15.81 1.28 -10.39
N THR A 324 -16.57 0.39 -9.75
CA THR A 324 -16.01 -0.67 -8.90
C THR A 324 -16.32 -2.01 -9.53
N PHE A 325 -15.31 -2.87 -9.62
CA PHE A 325 -15.43 -4.20 -10.21
C PHE A 325 -15.00 -5.24 -9.18
N THR A 326 -15.93 -6.10 -8.79
CA THR A 326 -15.68 -7.20 -7.86
C THR A 326 -15.50 -8.52 -8.61
N CYS A 327 -14.46 -9.27 -8.26
CA CYS A 327 -14.22 -10.61 -8.81
C CYS A 327 -15.43 -11.52 -8.60
N ASN A 328 -15.86 -12.21 -9.65
CA ASN A 328 -16.92 -13.22 -9.55
C ASN A 328 -16.30 -14.62 -9.38
N PRO A 329 -16.41 -15.27 -8.21
CA PRO A 329 -15.89 -16.62 -7.99
C PRO A 329 -16.59 -17.70 -8.83
N LYS A 330 -17.76 -17.38 -9.43
CA LYS A 330 -18.53 -18.29 -10.29
C LYS A 330 -18.11 -18.24 -11.76
N TRP A 331 -17.11 -17.45 -12.14
CA TRP A 331 -16.64 -17.44 -13.52
C TRP A 331 -16.25 -18.87 -13.99
N PRO A 332 -16.58 -19.27 -15.23
CA PRO A 332 -16.31 -20.61 -15.74
C PRO A 332 -14.85 -21.04 -15.59
N GLU A 333 -13.92 -20.11 -15.76
CA GLU A 333 -12.48 -20.34 -15.63
C GLU A 333 -12.09 -20.76 -14.20
N ILE A 334 -12.72 -20.16 -13.19
CA ILE A 334 -12.49 -20.48 -11.77
C ILE A 334 -13.19 -21.79 -11.42
N THR A 335 -14.48 -21.89 -11.72
CA THR A 335 -15.30 -23.06 -11.33
C THR A 335 -14.81 -24.36 -11.96
N ARG A 336 -14.39 -24.33 -13.24
CA ARG A 336 -13.79 -25.49 -13.91
C ARG A 336 -12.55 -25.97 -13.17
N TYR A 337 -11.64 -25.07 -12.84
CA TYR A 337 -10.39 -25.41 -12.16
C TYR A 337 -10.62 -25.95 -10.74
N ILE A 338 -11.52 -25.31 -9.99
CA ILE A 338 -11.76 -25.64 -8.58
C ILE A 338 -12.51 -26.98 -8.42
N ARG A 339 -13.46 -27.26 -9.32
CA ARG A 339 -14.27 -28.50 -9.28
C ARG A 339 -13.42 -29.75 -9.42
N GLU A 340 -12.44 -29.74 -10.32
CA GLU A 340 -11.51 -30.87 -10.52
C GLU A 340 -10.65 -31.18 -9.28
N LYS A 341 -10.44 -30.18 -8.40
CA LYS A 341 -9.59 -30.29 -7.21
C LYS A 341 -10.36 -30.50 -5.91
N GLY A 342 -11.70 -30.48 -5.93
CA GLY A 342 -12.53 -30.59 -4.72
C GLY A 342 -12.34 -29.43 -3.73
N LEU A 343 -11.89 -28.26 -4.19
CA LEU A 343 -11.66 -27.07 -3.36
C LEU A 343 -12.84 -26.10 -3.46
N ARG A 344 -12.80 -24.99 -2.70
CA ARG A 344 -13.70 -23.85 -2.89
C ARG A 344 -12.94 -22.67 -3.50
N PRO A 345 -13.61 -21.71 -4.17
CA PRO A 345 -12.92 -20.58 -4.79
C PRO A 345 -12.03 -19.79 -3.83
N GLU A 346 -12.48 -19.56 -2.59
CA GLU A 346 -11.72 -18.86 -1.56
C GLU A 346 -10.48 -19.61 -1.07
N ASP A 347 -10.42 -20.92 -1.28
CA ASP A 347 -9.26 -21.74 -0.94
C ASP A 347 -8.12 -21.51 -1.94
N ARG A 348 -8.37 -20.81 -3.07
CA ARG A 348 -7.41 -20.53 -4.15
C ARG A 348 -7.34 -19.05 -4.52
N PRO A 349 -6.88 -18.18 -3.60
CA PRO A 349 -6.72 -16.74 -3.85
C PRO A 349 -5.80 -16.44 -5.05
N ASP A 350 -4.91 -17.36 -5.41
CA ASP A 350 -4.04 -17.25 -6.57
C ASP A 350 -4.77 -17.37 -7.91
N ILE A 351 -5.74 -18.27 -7.99
CA ILE A 351 -6.60 -18.42 -9.17
C ILE A 351 -7.56 -17.25 -9.27
N LEU A 352 -8.19 -16.86 -8.15
CA LEU A 352 -9.06 -15.68 -8.10
C LEU A 352 -8.34 -14.43 -8.60
N SER A 353 -7.11 -14.19 -8.12
CA SER A 353 -6.32 -13.01 -8.49
C SER A 353 -5.92 -13.02 -9.97
N ARG A 354 -5.53 -14.18 -10.52
CA ARG A 354 -5.16 -14.32 -11.94
C ARG A 354 -6.34 -14.09 -12.87
N VAL A 355 -7.48 -14.74 -12.59
CA VAL A 355 -8.68 -14.58 -13.44
C VAL A 355 -9.19 -13.15 -13.33
N PHE A 356 -9.21 -12.56 -12.13
CA PHE A 356 -9.57 -11.15 -11.97
C PHE A 356 -8.63 -10.22 -12.74
N LYS A 357 -7.31 -10.45 -12.71
CA LYS A 357 -6.35 -9.65 -13.50
C LYS A 357 -6.65 -9.73 -15.00
N ILE A 358 -6.96 -10.92 -15.53
CA ILE A 358 -7.35 -11.09 -16.94
C ILE A 358 -8.61 -10.26 -17.26
N LYS A 359 -9.65 -10.34 -16.42
CA LYS A 359 -10.90 -9.60 -16.63
C LYS A 359 -10.70 -8.09 -16.46
N LEU A 360 -9.83 -7.66 -15.54
CA LEU A 360 -9.46 -6.26 -15.35
C LEU A 360 -8.73 -5.72 -16.58
N ASP A 361 -7.78 -6.47 -17.14
CA ASP A 361 -7.06 -6.06 -18.35
C ASP A 361 -8.00 -5.95 -19.56
N GLU A 362 -8.95 -6.88 -19.66
CA GLU A 362 -10.00 -6.81 -20.67
C GLU A 362 -10.90 -5.57 -20.47
N LEU A 363 -11.28 -5.25 -19.23
CA LEU A 363 -12.08 -4.06 -18.91
C LEU A 363 -11.33 -2.77 -19.28
N LEU A 364 -10.04 -2.69 -18.97
CA LEU A 364 -9.20 -1.56 -19.36
C LEU A 364 -9.07 -1.46 -20.88
N LYS A 365 -9.01 -2.59 -21.59
CA LYS A 365 -9.00 -2.61 -23.06
C LYS A 365 -10.33 -2.10 -23.63
N ASP A 366 -11.46 -2.48 -23.04
CA ASP A 366 -12.78 -2.03 -23.46
C ASP A 366 -12.96 -0.51 -23.34
N PHE A 367 -12.42 0.08 -22.27
CA PHE A 367 -12.44 1.54 -22.10
C PHE A 367 -11.50 2.25 -23.08
N LYS A 368 -10.26 1.76 -23.22
CA LYS A 368 -9.21 2.48 -23.96
C LYS A 368 -9.26 2.28 -25.47
N HIS A 369 -9.64 1.09 -25.94
CA HIS A 369 -9.56 0.72 -27.36
C HIS A 369 -10.93 0.48 -27.98
N ASN A 370 -11.82 -0.22 -27.26
CA ASN A 370 -13.14 -0.54 -27.82
C ASN A 370 -14.16 0.58 -27.60
N HIS A 371 -13.80 1.61 -26.81
CA HIS A 371 -14.62 2.78 -26.53
C HIS A 371 -16.07 2.42 -26.15
N ILE A 372 -16.24 1.49 -25.21
CA ILE A 372 -17.57 0.95 -24.84
C ILE A 372 -18.59 2.03 -24.41
N PHE A 373 -18.09 3.19 -23.94
CA PHE A 373 -18.85 4.40 -23.59
C PHE A 373 -18.54 5.61 -24.48
N GLY A 374 -17.88 5.42 -25.62
CA GLY A 374 -17.36 6.50 -26.46
C GLY A 374 -15.95 6.93 -26.09
N ARG A 375 -15.44 7.97 -26.79
CA ARG A 375 -14.14 8.58 -26.50
C ARG A 375 -14.32 9.62 -25.38
N PRO A 376 -13.37 9.72 -24.43
CA PRO A 376 -13.39 10.79 -23.43
C PRO A 376 -13.41 12.16 -24.14
N LYS A 377 -14.38 13.01 -23.84
CA LYS A 377 -14.43 14.40 -24.29
C LYS A 377 -13.84 15.29 -23.19
N GLY A 378 -12.97 16.24 -23.55
CA GLY A 378 -12.30 17.12 -22.57
C GLY A 378 -13.16 18.27 -22.06
N ASP A 379 -14.15 18.70 -22.86
CA ASP A 379 -14.69 20.06 -22.73
C ASP A 379 -16.21 20.17 -22.48
N ASP A 380 -17.01 19.12 -22.71
CA ASP A 380 -18.46 19.12 -22.41
C ASP A 380 -18.76 18.23 -21.20
N LYS A 381 -19.06 18.85 -20.06
CA LYS A 381 -19.02 18.19 -18.74
C LYS A 381 -20.34 18.11 -17.97
N PHE A 382 -21.43 18.63 -18.54
CA PHE A 382 -22.76 18.43 -17.98
C PHE A 382 -23.46 17.37 -18.81
N PRO A 383 -23.68 16.17 -18.28
CA PRO A 383 -24.46 15.18 -18.99
C PRO A 383 -25.90 15.65 -19.07
N GLU A 384 -26.52 15.53 -20.23
CA GLU A 384 -27.97 15.50 -20.30
C GLU A 384 -28.46 14.21 -19.61
N ALA A 385 -29.71 14.18 -19.13
CA ALA A 385 -30.26 12.99 -18.47
C ALA A 385 -30.14 11.74 -19.36
N GLU A 386 -30.30 11.93 -20.67
CA GLU A 386 -30.13 10.92 -21.70
C GLU A 386 -28.70 10.38 -21.80
N ASP A 387 -27.67 11.20 -21.55
CA ASP A 387 -26.27 10.75 -21.54
C ASP A 387 -26.02 9.74 -20.41
N VAL A 388 -26.54 10.05 -19.22
CA VAL A 388 -26.44 9.19 -18.04
C VAL A 388 -27.19 7.88 -18.28
N ASP A 389 -28.45 7.97 -18.75
CA ASP A 389 -29.33 6.81 -18.98
C ASP A 389 -28.81 5.87 -20.08
N ARG A 390 -27.99 6.36 -21.02
CA ARG A 390 -27.32 5.52 -22.03
C ARG A 390 -26.24 4.61 -21.44
N ILE A 391 -25.69 4.97 -20.29
CA ILE A 391 -24.57 4.26 -19.66
C ILE A 391 -25.04 3.49 -18.42
N ILE A 392 -25.88 4.11 -17.59
CA ILE A 392 -26.25 3.67 -16.25
C ILE A 392 -27.75 3.38 -16.17
N SER A 393 -28.09 2.23 -15.58
CA SER A 393 -29.44 1.86 -15.19
C SER A 393 -29.47 1.51 -13.70
N VAL A 394 -30.60 1.79 -13.06
CA VAL A 394 -30.94 1.35 -11.69
C VAL A 394 -32.27 0.60 -11.66
N GLU A 395 -32.69 0.04 -12.80
CA GLU A 395 -33.97 -0.67 -12.94
C GLU A 395 -33.75 -2.15 -13.20
N ILE A 396 -34.66 -2.97 -12.70
CA ILE A 396 -34.82 -4.39 -13.03
C ILE A 396 -35.46 -4.47 -14.42
N PRO A 397 -34.82 -5.11 -15.41
CA PRO A 397 -35.39 -5.28 -16.75
C PRO A 397 -36.66 -6.13 -16.72
N ASP A 398 -37.59 -5.90 -17.65
CA ASP A 398 -38.73 -6.81 -17.82
C ASP A 398 -38.23 -8.18 -18.32
N PRO A 399 -38.44 -9.29 -17.57
CA PRO A 399 -38.03 -10.61 -18.00
C PRO A 399 -38.71 -11.09 -19.29
N LYS A 400 -39.83 -10.49 -19.70
CA LYS A 400 -40.48 -10.75 -21.00
C LYS A 400 -39.75 -10.09 -22.16
N VAL A 401 -39.02 -9.02 -21.91
CA VAL A 401 -38.28 -8.25 -22.92
C VAL A 401 -36.82 -8.66 -22.96
N ASP A 402 -36.15 -8.71 -21.81
CA ASP A 402 -34.74 -9.09 -21.70
C ASP A 402 -34.50 -9.97 -20.46
N LEU A 403 -34.80 -11.26 -20.63
CA LEU A 403 -34.59 -12.28 -19.61
C LEU A 403 -33.11 -12.39 -19.20
N VAL A 404 -32.19 -12.14 -20.13
CA VAL A 404 -30.75 -12.33 -19.90
C VAL A 404 -30.21 -11.24 -18.98
N LEU A 405 -30.59 -9.99 -19.23
CA LEU A 405 -30.24 -8.87 -18.36
C LEU A 405 -30.98 -8.96 -17.03
N TYR A 406 -32.26 -9.37 -17.01
CA TYR A 406 -33.01 -9.63 -15.77
C TYR A 406 -32.26 -10.60 -14.85
N GLN A 407 -31.81 -11.73 -15.39
CA GLN A 407 -31.05 -12.73 -14.64
C GLN A 407 -29.72 -12.17 -14.11
N ALA A 408 -29.02 -11.37 -14.94
CA ALA A 408 -27.75 -10.76 -14.53
C ALA A 408 -27.95 -9.71 -13.41
N VAL A 409 -28.99 -8.88 -13.50
CA VAL A 409 -29.34 -7.90 -12.47
C VAL A 409 -29.73 -8.60 -11.17
N LYS A 410 -30.61 -9.61 -11.27
CA LYS A 410 -31.01 -10.47 -10.14
C LYS A 410 -29.81 -11.04 -9.39
N GLU A 411 -28.83 -11.55 -10.12
CA GLU A 411 -27.68 -12.22 -9.51
C GLU A 411 -26.64 -11.24 -8.95
N PHE A 412 -26.36 -10.14 -9.65
CA PHE A 412 -25.18 -9.31 -9.36
C PHE A 412 -25.48 -7.90 -8.86
N MET A 413 -26.69 -7.35 -9.09
CA MET A 413 -26.98 -5.93 -8.85
C MET A 413 -28.02 -5.65 -7.77
N ILE A 414 -28.67 -6.67 -7.19
CA ILE A 414 -29.64 -6.47 -6.12
C ILE A 414 -28.96 -6.37 -4.76
N TYR A 415 -29.12 -5.23 -4.09
CA TYR A 415 -28.70 -4.99 -2.71
C TYR A 415 -29.69 -5.60 -1.70
N GLY A 416 -29.21 -5.99 -0.51
CA GLY A 416 -30.07 -6.52 0.54
C GLY A 416 -30.44 -8.01 0.38
N PRO A 417 -31.51 -8.51 1.02
CA PRO A 417 -32.50 -7.73 1.81
C PRO A 417 -31.86 -7.08 3.06
N CYS A 418 -32.32 -5.88 3.41
CA CYS A 418 -31.93 -5.13 4.60
C CYS A 418 -33.11 -4.25 5.08
N GLY A 419 -32.90 -3.37 6.06
CA GLY A 419 -33.98 -2.54 6.60
C GLY A 419 -34.95 -3.38 7.43
N HIS A 420 -36.25 -3.06 7.34
CA HIS A 420 -37.31 -3.81 8.03
C HIS A 420 -37.32 -5.30 7.62
N SER A 421 -37.03 -5.60 6.35
CA SER A 421 -37.02 -6.98 5.84
C SER A 421 -35.88 -7.82 6.44
N ASN A 422 -34.78 -7.19 6.86
CA ASN A 422 -33.68 -7.88 7.54
C ASN A 422 -32.83 -6.90 8.39
N PRO A 423 -33.25 -6.62 9.64
CA PRO A 423 -32.57 -5.67 10.51
C PRO A 423 -31.20 -6.15 10.99
N LYS A 424 -30.91 -7.46 10.85
CA LYS A 424 -29.63 -8.08 11.23
C LYS A 424 -28.58 -8.02 10.12
N SER A 425 -28.87 -7.37 8.98
CA SER A 425 -27.92 -7.26 7.89
C SER A 425 -26.68 -6.47 8.32
N PRO A 426 -25.45 -6.84 7.90
CA PRO A 426 -24.22 -6.14 8.29
C PRO A 426 -24.19 -4.64 7.94
N CYS A 427 -25.03 -4.22 6.97
CA CYS A 427 -25.15 -2.83 6.58
C CYS A 427 -26.01 -1.97 7.52
N MET A 428 -26.75 -2.57 8.46
CA MET A 428 -27.67 -1.88 9.35
C MET A 428 -26.89 -1.19 10.49
N ILE A 429 -27.00 0.12 10.59
CA ILE A 429 -26.41 0.95 11.63
C ILE A 429 -27.53 1.83 12.20
N GLY A 430 -27.79 1.73 13.50
CA GLY A 430 -28.87 2.51 14.13
C GLY A 430 -30.25 2.29 13.48
N ASN A 431 -30.59 1.03 13.16
CA ASN A 431 -31.82 0.63 12.45
C ASN A 431 -32.01 1.21 11.04
N GLN A 432 -30.99 1.86 10.47
CA GLN A 432 -31.00 2.33 9.09
C GLN A 432 -29.93 1.63 8.27
N CYS A 433 -30.22 1.41 6.99
CA CYS A 433 -29.19 0.92 6.08
C CYS A 433 -28.12 2.01 5.89
N SER A 434 -26.87 1.71 6.22
CA SER A 434 -25.71 2.60 6.01
C SER A 434 -25.44 2.96 4.55
N LYS A 435 -26.11 2.29 3.61
CA LYS A 435 -26.08 2.58 2.16
C LYS A 435 -27.37 3.23 1.66
N HIS A 436 -28.30 3.54 2.56
CA HIS A 436 -29.58 4.17 2.30
C HIS A 436 -30.43 3.40 1.28
N PHE A 437 -30.55 2.08 1.48
CA PHE A 437 -31.51 1.23 0.77
C PHE A 437 -32.78 1.00 1.64
N PRO A 438 -33.97 0.92 1.03
CA PRO A 438 -34.24 1.14 -0.40
C PRO A 438 -34.06 2.60 -0.82
N LYS A 439 -33.72 2.82 -2.09
CA LYS A 439 -33.64 4.13 -2.73
C LYS A 439 -35.05 4.63 -3.08
N ARG A 440 -35.19 5.95 -3.22
CA ARG A 440 -36.47 6.60 -3.57
C ARG A 440 -36.72 6.47 -5.07
N PHE A 441 -37.97 6.22 -5.45
CA PHE A 441 -38.37 6.20 -6.85
C PHE A 441 -38.31 7.59 -7.49
N ASN A 442 -38.02 7.61 -8.77
CA ASN A 442 -37.94 8.80 -9.59
C ASN A 442 -38.24 8.48 -11.06
N ASP A 443 -39.13 9.23 -11.70
CA ASP A 443 -39.60 8.91 -13.05
C ASP A 443 -38.61 9.27 -14.16
N ARG A 444 -37.67 10.17 -13.90
CA ARG A 444 -36.68 10.65 -14.88
C ARG A 444 -35.34 10.95 -14.20
N THR A 445 -34.23 10.79 -14.92
CA THR A 445 -32.93 11.22 -14.39
C THR A 445 -32.90 12.76 -14.30
N THR A 446 -32.46 13.30 -13.16
CA THR A 446 -32.25 14.74 -12.97
C THR A 446 -30.88 14.98 -12.38
N VAL A 447 -30.17 16.00 -12.86
CA VAL A 447 -28.88 16.41 -12.32
C VAL A 447 -29.12 17.62 -11.41
N ASP A 448 -28.67 17.54 -10.15
CA ASP A 448 -28.80 18.66 -9.21
C ASP A 448 -27.78 19.79 -9.51
N SER A 449 -27.89 20.91 -8.80
CA SER A 449 -26.99 22.06 -8.94
C SER A 449 -25.53 21.76 -8.58
N GLU A 450 -25.26 20.65 -7.88
CA GLU A 450 -23.91 20.17 -7.56
C GLU A 450 -23.37 19.14 -8.56
N GLY A 451 -24.16 18.77 -9.59
CA GLY A 451 -23.78 17.81 -10.62
C GLY A 451 -24.00 16.34 -10.24
N TYR A 452 -24.75 16.04 -9.18
CA TYR A 452 -25.12 14.65 -8.86
C TYR A 452 -26.40 14.25 -9.60
N PRO A 453 -26.39 13.11 -10.32
CA PRO A 453 -27.61 12.58 -10.88
C PRO A 453 -28.42 11.84 -9.83
N ILE A 454 -29.70 12.19 -9.77
CA ILE A 454 -30.75 11.36 -9.22
C ILE A 454 -31.27 10.52 -10.38
N TYR A 455 -30.87 9.25 -10.43
CA TYR A 455 -31.19 8.36 -11.54
C TYR A 455 -32.69 8.10 -11.67
N ARG A 456 -33.15 7.84 -12.90
CA ARG A 456 -34.47 7.27 -13.17
C ARG A 456 -34.58 5.89 -12.52
N GLN A 457 -35.51 5.76 -11.60
CA GLN A 457 -35.79 4.55 -10.83
C GLN A 457 -37.31 4.44 -10.67
N ARG A 458 -38.01 3.95 -11.69
CA ARG A 458 -39.48 3.90 -11.67
C ARG A 458 -39.99 2.77 -10.78
N ASP A 459 -41.16 2.95 -10.19
CA ASP A 459 -41.94 1.83 -9.69
C ASP A 459 -42.71 1.21 -10.85
N ASN A 460 -42.18 0.10 -11.39
CA ASN A 460 -42.76 -0.61 -12.52
C ASN A 460 -43.40 -1.96 -12.11
N GLY A 461 -43.52 -2.22 -10.80
CA GLY A 461 -44.05 -3.47 -10.26
C GLY A 461 -43.20 -4.72 -10.48
N ILE A 462 -42.04 -4.62 -11.14
CA ILE A 462 -41.14 -5.75 -11.36
C ILE A 462 -40.30 -5.98 -10.10
N THR A 463 -40.20 -7.24 -9.68
CA THR A 463 -39.43 -7.62 -8.49
C THR A 463 -38.51 -8.81 -8.75
N VAL A 464 -37.52 -8.95 -7.88
CA VAL A 464 -36.62 -10.10 -7.79
C VAL A 464 -36.72 -10.70 -6.40
N GLU A 465 -36.92 -12.01 -6.32
CA GLU A 465 -36.87 -12.72 -5.05
C GLU A 465 -35.42 -12.99 -4.61
N LYS A 466 -35.07 -12.57 -3.39
CA LYS A 466 -33.78 -12.81 -2.74
C LYS A 466 -33.96 -13.14 -1.27
N ASN A 467 -33.50 -14.33 -0.85
CA ASN A 467 -33.68 -14.85 0.51
C ASN A 467 -35.16 -14.84 0.98
N GLY A 468 -36.10 -15.18 0.09
CA GLY A 468 -37.54 -15.20 0.38
C GLY A 468 -38.20 -13.81 0.46
N VAL A 469 -37.49 -12.73 0.11
CA VAL A 469 -38.01 -11.36 0.07
C VAL A 469 -38.07 -10.88 -1.37
N ALA A 470 -39.23 -10.38 -1.81
CA ALA A 470 -39.38 -9.70 -3.08
C ALA A 470 -38.78 -8.28 -2.97
N LEU A 471 -37.80 -7.97 -3.82
CA LEU A 471 -37.10 -6.69 -3.86
C LEU A 471 -37.38 -6.01 -5.20
N ASP A 472 -37.78 -4.75 -5.14
CA ASP A 472 -38.09 -3.89 -6.30
C ASP A 472 -36.86 -3.10 -6.78
N ASN A 473 -37.09 -2.16 -7.71
CA ASN A 473 -36.06 -1.27 -8.23
C ASN A 473 -35.33 -0.48 -7.15
N GLY A 474 -35.97 -0.19 -6.01
CA GLY A 474 -35.37 0.52 -4.88
C GLY A 474 -34.13 -0.17 -4.29
N PHE A 475 -33.92 -1.46 -4.58
CA PHE A 475 -32.76 -2.24 -4.13
C PHE A 475 -31.67 -2.42 -5.19
N VAL A 476 -31.81 -1.85 -6.37
CA VAL A 476 -30.83 -2.01 -7.46
C VAL A 476 -29.61 -1.11 -7.22
N VAL A 477 -28.42 -1.68 -7.34
CA VAL A 477 -27.13 -0.97 -7.40
C VAL A 477 -26.93 -0.46 -8.84
N PRO A 478 -26.53 0.81 -9.05
CA PRO A 478 -26.29 1.37 -10.39
C PRO A 478 -25.34 0.52 -11.23
N TYR A 479 -25.74 0.22 -12.47
CA TYR A 479 -25.00 -0.68 -13.34
C TYR A 479 -25.04 -0.25 -14.80
N SER A 480 -24.06 -0.70 -15.58
CA SER A 480 -24.14 -0.61 -17.04
C SER A 480 -24.57 -1.94 -17.63
N PRO A 481 -25.68 -2.01 -18.41
CA PRO A 481 -26.13 -3.25 -19.05
C PRO A 481 -25.03 -3.92 -19.88
N LYS A 482 -24.24 -3.13 -20.62
CA LYS A 482 -23.14 -3.61 -21.46
C LYS A 482 -22.05 -4.31 -20.63
N LEU A 483 -21.57 -3.66 -19.57
CA LEU A 483 -20.54 -4.23 -18.71
C LEU A 483 -21.06 -5.44 -17.93
N LEU A 484 -22.28 -5.36 -17.41
CA LEU A 484 -22.89 -6.42 -16.62
C LEU A 484 -23.05 -7.71 -17.44
N LEU A 485 -23.58 -7.60 -18.66
CA LEU A 485 -23.76 -8.76 -19.55
C LEU A 485 -22.43 -9.37 -19.99
N LYS A 486 -21.42 -8.53 -20.28
CA LYS A 486 -20.09 -8.98 -20.71
C LYS A 486 -19.32 -9.68 -19.60
N TYR A 487 -19.26 -9.08 -18.42
CA TYR A 487 -18.40 -9.56 -17.33
C TYR A 487 -19.10 -10.47 -16.33
N ARG A 488 -20.45 -10.48 -16.29
CA ARG A 488 -21.25 -11.32 -15.37
C ARG A 488 -20.71 -11.26 -13.95
N ALA A 489 -20.63 -10.04 -13.40
CA ALA A 489 -20.04 -9.78 -12.11
C ALA A 489 -20.63 -8.53 -11.48
N HIS A 490 -20.38 -8.34 -10.18
CA HIS A 490 -20.79 -7.13 -9.50
C HIS A 490 -19.91 -5.95 -9.97
N ILE A 491 -20.44 -5.14 -10.89
CA ILE A 491 -19.85 -3.90 -11.40
C ILE A 491 -20.79 -2.73 -11.08
N ASN A 492 -20.47 -1.94 -10.06
CA ASN A 492 -21.19 -0.71 -9.77
C ASN A 492 -20.62 0.42 -10.63
N VAL A 493 -21.49 1.15 -11.33
CA VAL A 493 -21.13 2.27 -12.20
C VAL A 493 -21.91 3.49 -11.73
N GLU A 494 -21.20 4.45 -11.15
CA GLU A 494 -21.79 5.71 -10.69
C GLU A 494 -21.26 6.86 -11.54
N TRP A 495 -22.14 7.80 -11.86
CA TRP A 495 -21.75 9.13 -12.32
C TRP A 495 -21.28 9.97 -11.13
N CYS A 496 -20.18 10.69 -11.29
CA CYS A 496 -19.49 11.33 -10.17
C CYS A 496 -19.60 12.84 -10.20
N ASN A 497 -19.67 13.44 -9.01
CA ASN A 497 -19.27 14.82 -8.85
C ASN A 497 -17.75 14.96 -9.03
N GLN A 498 -17.37 15.77 -10.01
CA GLN A 498 -16.04 15.97 -10.53
C GLN A 498 -14.97 16.24 -9.46
N SER A 499 -15.23 17.12 -8.49
CA SER A 499 -14.19 17.52 -7.50
C SER A 499 -14.07 16.56 -6.30
N ARG A 500 -15.17 15.94 -5.88
CA ARG A 500 -15.23 15.08 -4.69
C ARG A 500 -14.87 13.62 -4.97
N SER A 501 -15.00 13.17 -6.23
CA SER A 501 -14.71 11.80 -6.68
C SER A 501 -13.27 11.36 -6.40
N ILE A 502 -12.28 12.25 -6.60
CA ILE A 502 -10.87 11.94 -6.35
C ILE A 502 -10.62 11.74 -4.86
N LYS A 503 -11.12 12.66 -4.03
CA LYS A 503 -11.01 12.54 -2.56
C LYS A 503 -11.69 11.26 -2.07
N TYR A 504 -12.84 10.93 -2.66
CA TYR A 504 -13.55 9.69 -2.38
C TYR A 504 -12.75 8.45 -2.81
N LEU A 505 -12.20 8.40 -4.02
CA LEU A 505 -11.35 7.30 -4.51
C LEU A 505 -10.18 7.03 -3.55
N PHE A 506 -9.44 8.08 -3.17
CA PHE A 506 -8.33 7.92 -2.24
C PHE A 506 -8.79 7.61 -0.82
N LYS A 507 -9.97 8.11 -0.38
CA LYS A 507 -10.60 7.64 0.85
C LYS A 507 -10.85 6.13 0.77
N TYR A 508 -11.40 5.63 -0.34
CA TYR A 508 -11.69 4.20 -0.56
C TYR A 508 -10.44 3.33 -0.56
N ILE A 509 -9.38 3.73 -1.27
CA ILE A 509 -8.11 2.98 -1.28
C ILE A 509 -7.48 3.00 0.13
N ASN A 510 -7.66 4.10 0.87
CA ASN A 510 -7.16 4.23 2.24
C ASN A 510 -8.11 3.62 3.30
N LYS A 511 -9.28 3.06 2.96
CA LYS A 511 -10.21 2.43 3.93
C LYS A 511 -9.62 1.20 4.60
N GLY A 512 -8.56 0.59 4.04
CA GLY A 512 -7.81 -0.50 4.68
C GLY A 512 -6.98 -0.07 5.89
N TYR A 513 -6.90 1.24 6.14
CA TYR A 513 -6.32 1.86 7.32
C TYR A 513 -7.46 2.60 8.03
N ASP A 514 -8.38 1.86 8.67
CA ASP A 514 -9.18 2.50 9.72
C ASP A 514 -8.16 3.03 10.71
N ARG A 515 -7.88 4.33 10.56
CA ARG A 515 -6.99 5.11 11.41
C ARG A 515 -7.50 4.83 12.80
N VAL A 516 -6.77 3.98 13.48
CA VAL A 516 -6.77 4.00 14.91
C VAL A 516 -6.41 5.44 15.24
N THR A 517 -7.42 6.18 15.70
CA THR A 517 -7.39 7.46 16.40
C THR A 517 -6.57 7.33 17.70
N VAL A 518 -5.43 6.62 17.65
CA VAL A 518 -4.41 6.43 18.70
C VAL A 518 -3.11 7.09 18.23
N HIS A 519 -3.24 8.23 17.55
CA HIS A 519 -2.17 9.24 17.53
C HIS A 519 -2.29 10.25 18.66
N ALA A 520 -3.14 9.98 19.68
CA ALA A 520 -3.25 10.81 20.87
C ALA A 520 -2.87 10.12 22.20
N SER A 521 -2.75 8.79 22.29
CA SER A 521 -2.62 8.11 23.60
C SER A 521 -1.47 7.11 23.78
N HIS A 522 -0.58 6.93 22.80
CA HIS A 522 0.67 6.19 22.99
C HIS A 522 1.90 7.02 22.58
N ILE A 523 2.00 8.23 23.13
CA ILE A 523 3.30 8.70 23.61
C ILE A 523 3.63 7.74 24.76
N ARG A 524 4.48 6.74 24.50
CA ARG A 524 5.09 5.99 25.60
C ARG A 524 5.76 7.03 26.49
N GLN A 525 5.32 7.14 27.75
CA GLN A 525 5.78 8.14 28.72
C GLN A 525 7.28 8.04 29.07
N ASN A 526 8.09 7.29 28.32
CA ASN A 526 9.52 7.07 28.58
C ASN A 526 10.44 7.29 27.36
N ASP A 527 9.96 7.78 26.20
CA ASP A 527 10.88 8.16 25.12
C ASP A 527 11.46 9.55 25.38
N GLN A 528 12.76 9.59 25.72
CA GLN A 528 13.54 10.82 25.91
C GLN A 528 13.70 11.68 24.63
N ASN A 529 13.02 11.35 23.53
CA ASN A 529 13.04 12.10 22.28
C ASN A 529 11.69 12.04 21.52
N PRO A 530 10.74 12.94 21.81
CA PRO A 530 9.42 12.97 21.16
C PRO A 530 9.43 13.28 19.64
N ASN A 531 10.59 13.57 19.04
CA ASN A 531 10.72 13.98 17.64
C ASN A 531 11.19 12.87 16.67
N GLN A 532 11.41 11.62 17.11
CA GLN A 532 11.90 10.56 16.23
C GLN A 532 10.73 9.76 15.60
N VAL A 533 10.41 10.07 14.34
CA VAL A 533 9.40 9.33 13.55
C VAL A 533 10.06 8.19 12.75
N ASP A 534 9.70 6.94 13.03
CA ASP A 534 10.01 5.77 12.18
C ASP A 534 8.81 5.46 11.26
N GLU A 535 8.92 5.81 9.97
CA GLU A 535 7.87 5.58 8.99
C GLU A 535 7.64 4.09 8.67
N ILE A 536 8.65 3.23 8.85
CA ILE A 536 8.53 1.78 8.66
C ILE A 536 7.66 1.19 9.76
N GLN A 537 7.88 1.59 11.02
CA GLN A 537 7.06 1.11 12.13
C GLN A 537 5.60 1.57 11.97
N ARG A 538 5.38 2.85 11.63
CA ARG A 538 4.04 3.38 11.33
C ARG A 538 3.36 2.61 10.20
N TYR A 539 4.10 2.25 9.15
CA TYR A 539 3.57 1.46 8.06
C TYR A 539 3.09 0.08 8.52
N TYR A 540 3.88 -0.65 9.33
CA TYR A 540 3.46 -1.92 9.90
C TYR A 540 2.23 -1.79 10.80
N ASP A 541 2.23 -0.81 11.69
CA ASP A 541 1.18 -0.63 12.70
C ASP A 541 -0.19 -0.34 12.09
N CYS A 542 -0.22 0.30 10.92
CA CYS A 542 -1.46 0.74 10.30
C CYS A 542 -2.03 -0.25 9.26
N ARG A 543 -1.24 -1.23 8.78
CA ARG A 543 -1.66 -2.07 7.65
C ARG A 543 -2.33 -3.38 8.05
N TYR A 544 -3.23 -3.85 7.21
CA TYR A 544 -3.73 -5.23 7.16
C TYR A 544 -3.47 -5.84 5.79
N ILE A 545 -3.19 -7.14 5.74
CA ILE A 545 -2.96 -7.89 4.50
C ILE A 545 -3.91 -9.08 4.45
N SER A 546 -4.52 -9.28 3.28
CA SER A 546 -5.39 -10.42 2.95
C SER A 546 -4.73 -11.35 1.91
N PRO A 547 -5.25 -12.57 1.66
CA PRO A 547 -4.59 -13.53 0.78
C PRO A 547 -4.60 -13.10 -0.68
N CYS A 548 -5.70 -12.51 -1.18
CA CYS A 548 -5.75 -11.99 -2.54
C CYS A 548 -4.79 -10.81 -2.73
N GLU A 549 -4.67 -9.92 -1.75
CA GLU A 549 -3.67 -8.85 -1.78
C GLU A 549 -2.25 -9.42 -1.80
N ALA A 550 -1.94 -10.36 -0.89
CA ALA A 550 -0.64 -11.00 -0.83
C ALA A 550 -0.25 -11.65 -2.17
N ILE A 551 -1.16 -12.40 -2.79
CA ILE A 551 -0.93 -13.00 -4.09
C ILE A 551 -0.73 -11.94 -5.19
N TRP A 552 -1.57 -10.91 -5.23
CA TRP A 552 -1.43 -9.80 -6.20
C TRP A 552 -0.01 -9.22 -6.17
N ARG A 553 0.53 -9.04 -4.96
CA ARG A 553 1.88 -8.53 -4.72
C ARG A 553 2.98 -9.54 -5.08
N ILE A 554 2.80 -10.82 -4.74
CA ILE A 554 3.76 -11.89 -5.08
C ILE A 554 3.89 -12.02 -6.61
N PHE A 555 2.76 -12.06 -7.34
CA PHE A 555 2.77 -12.10 -8.81
C PHE A 555 3.29 -10.80 -9.45
N GLY A 556 3.42 -9.72 -8.69
CA GLY A 556 3.93 -8.45 -9.20
C GLY A 556 2.93 -7.73 -10.11
N PHE A 557 1.63 -7.96 -9.91
CA PHE A 557 0.61 -7.21 -10.61
C PHE A 557 0.59 -5.77 -10.10
N ASP A 558 0.45 -4.79 -11.01
CA ASP A 558 0.40 -3.40 -10.57
C ASP A 558 -0.87 -3.14 -9.77
N ILE A 559 -0.73 -2.36 -8.71
CA ILE A 559 -1.83 -1.97 -7.83
C ILE A 559 -2.48 -0.64 -8.23
N HIS A 560 -1.81 0.14 -9.08
CA HIS A 560 -2.28 1.42 -9.58
C HIS A 560 -1.91 1.57 -11.04
N TYR A 561 -2.88 1.99 -11.86
CA TYR A 561 -2.67 2.37 -13.24
C TYR A 561 -3.19 3.79 -13.45
N ARG A 562 -2.50 4.56 -14.30
CA ARG A 562 -2.93 5.89 -14.70
C ARG A 562 -2.63 6.13 -16.17
N THR A 563 -3.44 6.95 -16.82
CA THR A 563 -3.22 7.39 -18.19
C THR A 563 -3.75 8.82 -18.30
N PRO A 564 -2.95 9.78 -18.83
CA PRO A 564 -1.57 9.63 -19.30
C PRO A 564 -0.54 9.39 -18.17
N PRO A 565 0.70 8.94 -18.51
CA PRO A 565 1.82 8.96 -17.58
C PRO A 565 2.11 10.38 -17.07
N VAL A 566 2.62 10.48 -15.85
CA VAL A 566 2.96 11.76 -15.19
C VAL A 566 4.44 11.73 -14.80
N GLU A 567 5.20 12.69 -15.32
CA GLU A 567 6.60 12.95 -15.01
C GLU A 567 6.69 13.97 -13.86
N ARG A 568 7.33 13.60 -12.75
CA ARG A 568 7.38 14.43 -11.54
C ARG A 568 8.59 15.34 -11.59
N LEU A 569 8.37 16.64 -11.71
CA LEU A 569 9.38 17.64 -11.97
C LEU A 569 9.87 18.28 -10.67
N SER A 570 11.08 17.92 -10.24
CA SER A 570 11.79 18.59 -9.15
C SER A 570 12.29 19.97 -9.59
N PHE A 571 12.41 20.89 -8.64
CA PHE A 571 12.99 22.22 -8.82
C PHE A 571 13.57 22.70 -7.48
N HIS A 572 14.42 23.71 -7.53
CA HIS A 572 15.11 24.27 -6.38
C HIS A 572 15.48 25.73 -6.65
N LEU A 573 15.76 26.50 -5.60
CA LEU A 573 16.37 27.82 -5.72
C LEU A 573 17.84 27.69 -6.15
N PRO A 574 18.53 28.78 -6.53
CA PRO A 574 19.96 28.77 -6.78
C PRO A 574 20.72 28.12 -5.62
N ASP A 575 21.63 27.19 -5.95
CA ASP A 575 22.46 26.43 -5.01
C ASP A 575 21.73 25.61 -3.93
N GLU A 576 20.42 25.39 -4.10
CA GLU A 576 19.61 24.55 -3.21
C GLU A 576 19.33 23.15 -3.78
N GLN A 577 20.09 22.69 -4.79
CA GLN A 577 19.92 21.34 -5.34
C GLN A 577 20.08 20.28 -4.25
N SER A 578 19.24 19.24 -4.33
CA SER A 578 19.31 18.09 -3.43
C SER A 578 20.55 17.25 -3.71
N VAL A 579 21.32 16.97 -2.66
CA VAL A 579 22.54 16.16 -2.73
C VAL A 579 22.37 14.92 -1.87
N PHE A 580 22.68 13.76 -2.45
CA PHE A 580 22.70 12.48 -1.75
C PHE A 580 24.11 12.20 -1.24
N PHE A 581 24.27 11.76 0.00
CA PHE A 581 25.55 11.38 0.59
C PHE A 581 25.36 10.31 1.68
N ASN A 582 26.38 9.51 1.92
CA ASN A 582 26.40 8.48 2.96
C ASN A 582 27.09 8.98 4.23
N ASP A 583 26.86 8.30 5.36
CA ASP A 583 27.45 8.62 6.67
C ASP A 583 28.99 8.57 6.69
N ASN A 584 29.60 7.83 5.76
CA ASN A 584 31.05 7.71 5.64
C ASN A 584 31.64 8.61 4.54
N ASP A 585 30.81 9.36 3.81
CA ASP A 585 31.30 10.25 2.76
C ASP A 585 31.94 11.49 3.41
N GLN A 586 33.11 11.92 2.92
CA GLN A 586 33.65 13.23 3.25
C GLN A 586 32.82 14.29 2.53
N LEU A 587 32.33 15.28 3.28
CA LEU A 587 31.44 16.31 2.72
C LEU A 587 32.13 17.14 1.63
N ASP A 588 33.44 17.32 1.69
CA ASP A 588 34.25 17.96 0.64
C ASP A 588 34.14 17.23 -0.70
N ASP A 589 34.27 15.90 -0.69
CA ASP A 589 34.17 15.07 -1.89
C ASP A 589 32.74 15.06 -2.44
N VAL A 590 31.74 15.13 -1.56
CA VAL A 590 30.31 15.19 -1.91
C VAL A 590 30.00 16.45 -2.69
N VAL A 591 30.48 17.60 -2.23
CA VAL A 591 30.26 18.92 -2.85
C VAL A 591 30.99 19.01 -4.20
N GLN A 592 32.13 18.35 -4.36
CA GLN A 592 32.93 18.35 -5.61
C GLN A 592 32.48 17.31 -6.66
N ARG A 593 31.38 16.57 -6.44
CA ARG A 593 30.93 15.52 -7.37
C ARG A 593 30.61 16.07 -8.76
N ARG A 594 31.28 15.51 -9.77
CA ARG A 594 30.97 15.77 -11.19
C ARG A 594 29.49 15.41 -11.44
N ASN A 595 28.71 16.38 -11.94
CA ASN A 595 27.26 16.30 -12.21
C ASN A 595 26.31 16.63 -11.04
N ILE A 596 26.78 17.17 -9.90
CA ILE A 596 25.87 17.59 -8.81
C ILE A 596 24.83 18.65 -9.27
N ASP A 597 25.23 19.47 -10.23
CA ASP A 597 24.51 20.53 -10.92
C ASP A 597 23.57 20.03 -12.04
N LYS A 598 23.65 18.76 -12.46
CA LYS A 598 22.81 18.22 -13.54
C LYS A 598 21.45 17.75 -13.03
N THR A 599 20.65 18.66 -12.51
CA THR A 599 19.26 18.37 -12.09
C THR A 599 18.31 18.43 -13.28
N MET A 600 17.12 17.82 -13.17
CA MET A 600 16.07 17.93 -14.20
C MET A 600 15.75 19.40 -14.52
N PHE A 601 15.79 20.24 -13.48
CA PHE A 601 15.44 21.65 -13.56
C PHE A 601 16.49 22.48 -14.30
N LEU A 602 17.76 22.32 -13.97
CA LEU A 602 18.84 23.03 -14.67
C LEU A 602 19.04 22.51 -16.10
N ALA A 603 18.84 21.21 -16.33
CA ALA A 603 18.89 20.62 -17.66
C ALA A 603 17.77 21.13 -18.60
N TRP A 604 16.65 21.60 -18.05
CA TRP A 604 15.60 22.27 -18.86
C TRP A 604 16.11 23.60 -19.42
N MET A 605 16.76 24.42 -18.59
CA MET A 605 17.37 25.69 -19.03
C MET A 605 18.47 25.44 -20.08
N GLU A 606 19.27 24.40 -19.88
CA GLU A 606 20.29 23.99 -20.87
C GLU A 606 19.65 23.59 -22.21
N CYS A 607 18.52 22.88 -22.18
CA CYS A 607 17.79 22.56 -23.40
C CYS A 607 17.23 23.81 -24.10
N ASN A 608 16.78 24.82 -23.35
CA ASN A 608 16.34 26.10 -23.92
C ASN A 608 17.48 26.85 -24.63
N ARG A 609 18.75 26.64 -24.24
CA ARG A 609 19.90 27.16 -24.98
C ARG A 609 20.05 26.44 -26.32
N LYS A 610 19.91 25.11 -26.33
CA LYS A 610 20.22 24.25 -27.46
C LYS A 610 19.09 24.10 -28.50
N TYR A 611 17.85 23.96 -28.06
CA TYR A 611 16.71 23.59 -28.90
C TYR A 611 15.73 24.77 -28.99
N PRO A 612 15.47 25.33 -30.19
CA PRO A 612 14.46 26.37 -30.36
C PRO A 612 13.06 25.94 -29.90
N GLU A 613 12.65 24.70 -30.20
CA GLU A 613 11.34 24.16 -29.82
C GLU A 613 11.15 24.00 -28.31
N ALA A 614 12.24 23.90 -27.53
CA ALA A 614 12.18 23.87 -26.08
C ALA A 614 11.66 25.21 -25.51
N ARG A 615 11.91 26.32 -26.22
CA ARG A 615 11.59 27.67 -25.78
C ARG A 615 10.10 27.99 -25.80
N GLU A 616 9.30 27.16 -26.48
CA GLU A 616 7.83 27.31 -26.56
C GLU A 616 7.09 26.64 -25.40
N LEU A 617 7.81 25.92 -24.54
CA LEU A 617 7.24 25.10 -23.47
C LEU A 617 7.58 25.67 -22.10
N THR A 618 6.59 25.70 -21.22
CA THR A 618 6.84 25.89 -19.78
C THR A 618 7.51 24.64 -19.20
N TYR A 619 8.06 24.73 -17.99
CA TYR A 619 8.67 23.57 -17.35
C TYR A 619 7.66 22.43 -17.15
N ASN A 620 6.43 22.78 -16.77
CA ASN A 620 5.35 21.80 -16.58
C ASN A 620 4.92 21.09 -17.89
N GLU A 621 4.97 21.79 -19.02
CA GLU A 621 4.64 21.23 -20.34
C GLU A 621 5.81 20.45 -20.96
N PHE A 622 7.03 20.64 -20.46
CA PHE A 622 8.24 20.09 -21.06
C PHE A 622 8.19 18.56 -21.34
N PRO A 623 7.67 17.72 -20.44
CA PRO A 623 7.57 16.27 -20.66
C PRO A 623 6.70 15.85 -21.85
N THR A 624 5.84 16.74 -22.36
CA THR A 624 5.00 16.47 -23.53
C THR A 624 5.82 16.33 -24.81
N LYS A 625 6.97 17.02 -24.91
CA LYS A 625 7.86 17.02 -26.09
C LYS A 625 9.28 16.54 -25.79
N PHE A 626 9.69 16.48 -24.52
CA PHE A 626 11.01 16.00 -24.12
C PHE A 626 10.89 14.81 -23.14
N THR A 627 11.91 13.95 -23.11
CA THR A 627 11.99 12.82 -22.18
C THR A 627 13.27 12.90 -21.37
N TRP A 628 13.14 12.76 -20.04
CA TRP A 628 14.29 12.72 -19.15
C TRP A 628 15.04 11.39 -19.28
N LYS A 629 16.35 11.46 -19.49
CA LYS A 629 17.23 10.29 -19.54
C LYS A 629 18.02 10.23 -18.24
N GLN A 630 17.48 9.52 -17.25
CA GLN A 630 18.03 9.44 -15.89
C GLN A 630 19.52 9.08 -15.85
N GLU A 631 19.94 8.06 -16.62
CA GLU A 631 21.34 7.61 -16.66
C GLU A 631 22.29 8.67 -17.22
N LEU A 632 21.81 9.48 -18.17
CA LEU A 632 22.59 10.55 -18.81
C LEU A 632 22.41 11.92 -18.13
N ARG A 633 21.49 11.99 -17.14
CA ARG A 633 21.05 13.22 -16.47
C ARG A 633 20.78 14.38 -17.43
N ARG A 634 20.05 14.12 -18.51
CA ARG A 634 19.69 15.12 -19.53
C ARG A 634 18.30 14.91 -20.09
N TRP A 635 17.70 15.98 -20.61
CA TRP A 635 16.53 15.88 -21.47
C TRP A 635 16.94 15.56 -22.90
N SER A 636 16.04 14.93 -23.65
CA SER A 636 16.21 14.68 -25.08
C SER A 636 14.84 14.82 -25.77
N PRO A 637 14.79 15.31 -27.02
CA PRO A 637 13.55 15.37 -27.78
C PRO A 637 12.86 14.00 -27.80
N ARG A 638 11.57 13.99 -27.49
CA ARG A 638 10.75 12.79 -27.40
C ARG A 638 10.50 12.26 -28.80
N GLN A 639 10.85 10.99 -29.02
CA GLN A 639 10.60 10.30 -30.28
C GLN A 639 9.26 9.55 -30.26
N ASN A 640 8.88 8.96 -29.12
CA ASN A 640 7.69 8.13 -28.97
C ASN A 640 6.99 8.36 -27.61
N GLY A 641 5.71 8.02 -27.56
CA GLY A 641 4.88 8.06 -26.35
C GLY A 641 4.43 9.48 -25.97
N PHE A 642 3.85 9.60 -24.78
CA PHE A 642 3.34 10.86 -24.24
C PHE A 642 3.43 10.84 -22.70
N SER A 643 3.72 11.99 -22.10
CA SER A 643 3.71 12.18 -20.65
C SER A 643 3.40 13.64 -20.35
N ILE A 644 2.70 13.89 -19.24
CA ILE A 644 2.48 15.25 -18.73
C ILE A 644 3.42 15.52 -17.56
N GLY A 645 3.81 16.78 -17.38
CA GLY A 645 4.59 17.19 -16.21
C GLY A 645 3.72 17.43 -14.99
N ARG A 646 4.31 17.21 -13.81
CA ARG A 646 3.80 17.68 -12.53
C ARG A 646 4.95 18.23 -11.71
N ILE A 647 4.98 19.54 -11.52
CA ILE A 647 5.89 20.20 -10.58
C ILE A 647 5.51 19.82 -9.15
N TYR A 648 6.49 19.52 -8.30
CA TYR A 648 6.24 19.19 -6.90
C TYR A 648 5.47 20.30 -6.18
N HIS A 649 4.50 19.89 -5.35
CA HIS A 649 3.72 20.82 -4.56
C HIS A 649 4.58 21.47 -3.46
N ILE A 650 4.47 22.78 -3.31
CA ILE A 650 5.09 23.57 -2.25
C ILE A 650 4.03 24.46 -1.61
N SER A 651 4.06 24.56 -0.29
CA SER A 651 3.18 25.44 0.49
C SER A 651 3.53 26.91 0.25
N PRO A 652 2.55 27.83 0.21
CA PRO A 652 2.79 29.27 0.16
C PRO A 652 3.79 29.78 1.22
N GLY A 653 3.77 29.19 2.42
CA GLY A 653 4.71 29.52 3.50
C GLY A 653 6.20 29.22 3.20
N CYS A 654 6.53 28.62 2.06
CA CYS A 654 7.92 28.36 1.65
C CYS A 654 8.58 29.51 0.87
N GLY A 655 7.99 30.71 0.88
CA GLY A 655 8.60 31.95 0.39
C GLY A 655 9.01 31.90 -1.09
N GLU A 656 10.22 32.36 -1.42
CA GLU A 656 10.77 32.42 -2.79
C GLU A 656 10.65 31.11 -3.58
N ARG A 657 10.70 29.96 -2.89
CA ARG A 657 10.54 28.66 -3.55
C ARG A 657 9.11 28.44 -4.05
N TYR A 658 8.10 28.93 -3.33
CA TYR A 658 6.70 28.91 -3.78
C TYR A 658 6.50 29.83 -4.98
N TYR A 659 7.07 31.03 -4.96
CA TYR A 659 6.97 31.97 -6.07
C TYR A 659 7.67 31.46 -7.33
N LEU A 660 8.88 30.89 -7.19
CA LEU A 660 9.55 30.19 -8.28
C LEU A 660 8.65 29.11 -8.87
N ARG A 661 8.12 28.19 -8.03
CA ARG A 661 7.20 27.13 -8.46
C ARG A 661 6.02 27.65 -9.27
N THR A 662 5.49 28.81 -8.89
CA THR A 662 4.35 29.45 -9.55
C THR A 662 4.75 29.90 -10.94
N LEU A 663 5.85 30.67 -11.07
CA LEU A 663 6.41 31.15 -12.34
C LEU A 663 6.69 30.02 -13.34
N LEU A 664 7.13 28.85 -12.87
CA LEU A 664 7.43 27.70 -13.73
C LEU A 664 6.22 27.16 -14.53
N ASN A 665 5.00 27.57 -14.21
CA ASN A 665 3.81 27.25 -15.00
C ASN A 665 3.51 28.28 -16.11
N PHE A 666 4.23 29.40 -16.15
CA PHE A 666 3.96 30.53 -17.06
C PHE A 666 5.17 30.91 -17.91
N VAL A 667 6.37 30.84 -17.36
CA VAL A 667 7.59 31.24 -18.06
C VAL A 667 8.02 30.18 -19.06
N LYS A 668 8.34 30.64 -20.27
CA LYS A 668 8.77 29.81 -21.40
C LYS A 668 10.19 30.19 -21.84
N GLY A 669 10.97 29.18 -22.20
CA GLY A 669 12.34 29.35 -22.73
C GLY A 669 13.41 30.00 -21.85
N PRO A 670 13.34 30.00 -20.49
CA PRO A 670 14.40 30.60 -19.70
C PRO A 670 15.70 29.81 -19.83
N LYS A 671 16.82 30.52 -19.93
CA LYS A 671 18.18 29.95 -20.00
C LYS A 671 18.92 30.15 -18.68
N SER A 672 18.37 30.84 -17.70
CA SER A 672 18.93 30.97 -16.34
C SER A 672 17.83 31.25 -15.31
N PHE A 673 18.20 31.40 -14.03
CA PHE A 673 17.29 31.82 -12.98
C PHE A 673 16.81 33.27 -13.16
N GLU A 674 17.69 34.14 -13.66
CA GLU A 674 17.39 35.54 -13.99
C GLU A 674 16.32 35.65 -15.06
N ASP A 675 16.41 34.79 -16.10
CA ASP A 675 15.39 34.74 -17.15
C ASP A 675 14.01 34.37 -16.58
N ILE A 676 13.94 33.54 -15.52
CA ILE A 676 12.66 33.17 -14.90
C ILE A 676 11.98 34.37 -14.23
N ARG A 677 12.74 35.30 -13.67
CA ARG A 677 12.23 36.51 -13.02
C ARG A 677 12.32 37.75 -13.93
N THR A 678 12.52 37.56 -15.23
CA THR A 678 12.52 38.64 -16.23
C THR A 678 11.17 38.68 -16.93
N ILE A 679 10.38 39.72 -16.68
CA ILE A 679 9.04 39.88 -17.26
C ILE A 679 9.07 41.07 -18.22
N ASN A 680 8.64 40.86 -19.47
CA ASN A 680 8.63 41.90 -20.52
C ASN A 680 9.98 42.65 -20.68
N GLY A 681 11.10 41.93 -20.52
CA GLY A 681 12.45 42.49 -20.62
C GLY A 681 12.98 43.18 -19.37
N VAL A 682 12.18 43.25 -18.28
CA VAL A 682 12.59 43.84 -17.00
C VAL A 682 12.97 42.74 -16.02
N LEU A 683 14.19 42.81 -15.47
CA LEU A 683 14.68 41.88 -14.45
C LEU A 683 14.18 42.31 -13.07
N TYR A 684 13.38 41.46 -12.40
CA TYR A 684 12.85 41.73 -11.07
C TYR A 684 13.75 41.19 -9.97
N PRO A 685 13.90 41.87 -8.81
CA PRO A 685 14.79 41.46 -7.72
C PRO A 685 14.51 40.07 -7.12
N SER A 686 13.26 39.60 -7.14
CA SER A 686 12.83 38.33 -6.54
C SER A 686 11.78 37.62 -7.40
N PHE A 687 11.56 36.33 -7.15
CA PHE A 687 10.48 35.59 -7.79
C PHE A 687 9.10 36.08 -7.32
N LYS A 688 8.99 36.57 -6.07
CA LYS A 688 7.75 37.20 -5.57
C LYS A 688 7.34 38.40 -6.41
N GLU A 689 8.27 39.33 -6.68
CA GLU A 689 7.98 40.54 -7.45
C GLU A 689 7.64 40.23 -8.92
N ALA A 690 8.29 39.22 -9.50
CA ALA A 690 7.93 38.73 -10.83
C ALA A 690 6.51 38.12 -10.85
N CYS A 691 6.12 37.35 -9.83
CA CYS A 691 4.75 36.83 -9.71
C CYS A 691 3.72 37.95 -9.58
N TYR A 692 4.02 38.96 -8.75
CA TYR A 692 3.16 40.12 -8.55
C TYR A 692 2.94 40.88 -9.86
N THR A 693 4.01 41.13 -10.61
CA THR A 693 3.97 41.82 -11.91
C THR A 693 3.12 41.06 -12.94
N LEU A 694 3.18 39.72 -12.93
CA LEU A 694 2.35 38.88 -13.79
C LEU A 694 0.89 38.75 -13.31
N GLY A 695 0.52 39.37 -12.19
CA GLY A 695 -0.83 39.25 -11.62
C GLY A 695 -1.15 37.86 -11.08
N LEU A 696 -0.13 37.07 -10.70
CA LEU A 696 -0.27 35.70 -10.22
C LEU A 696 -0.52 35.61 -8.71
N LEU A 697 -0.40 36.72 -7.99
CA LEU A 697 -0.71 36.84 -6.57
C LEU A 697 -2.07 37.54 -6.43
N GLY A 698 -2.96 36.99 -5.61
CA GLY A 698 -4.20 37.67 -5.24
C GLY A 698 -3.92 38.96 -4.49
N ASP A 699 -4.88 39.88 -4.46
CA ASP A 699 -4.82 40.97 -3.50
C ASP A 699 -5.22 40.44 -2.13
N ASP A 700 -4.62 40.97 -1.06
CA ASP A 700 -5.01 40.58 0.30
C ASP A 700 -6.29 41.30 0.76
N LYS A 701 -7.05 41.84 -0.21
CA LYS A 701 -8.22 42.66 0.05
C LYS A 701 -9.30 41.86 0.76
N GLU A 702 -9.51 40.61 0.36
CA GLU A 702 -10.46 39.71 1.03
C GLU A 702 -10.13 39.50 2.52
N TYR A 703 -8.85 39.45 2.89
CA TYR A 703 -8.43 39.29 4.29
C TYR A 703 -8.54 40.60 5.07
N VAL A 704 -8.24 41.72 4.43
CA VAL A 704 -8.45 43.06 5.00
C VAL A 704 -9.94 43.28 5.25
N ASP A 705 -10.78 43.02 4.25
CA ASP A 705 -12.23 43.19 4.33
C ASP A 705 -12.83 42.23 5.39
N ALA A 706 -12.34 41.00 5.52
CA ALA A 706 -12.78 40.07 6.56
C ALA A 706 -12.43 40.54 7.99
N ILE A 707 -11.26 41.16 8.21
CA ILE A 707 -10.91 41.73 9.52
C ILE A 707 -11.73 42.99 9.80
N ILE A 708 -11.95 43.84 8.80
CA ILE A 708 -12.81 45.03 8.91
C ILE A 708 -14.25 44.61 9.24
N GLU A 709 -14.79 43.61 8.54
CA GLU A 709 -16.13 43.08 8.78
C GLU A 709 -16.26 42.48 10.18
N ALA A 710 -15.27 41.68 10.60
CA ALA A 710 -15.21 41.12 11.94
C ALA A 710 -15.11 42.19 13.02
N SER A 711 -14.53 43.37 12.74
CA SER A 711 -14.34 44.45 13.72
C SER A 711 -15.65 45.08 14.19
N PHE A 712 -16.72 44.99 13.40
CA PHE A 712 -18.03 45.52 13.78
C PHE A 712 -18.71 44.73 14.91
N TRP A 713 -18.31 43.49 15.14
CA TRP A 713 -18.96 42.61 16.14
C TRP A 713 -17.98 41.80 17.01
N GLY A 714 -16.72 41.66 16.62
CA GLY A 714 -15.69 40.90 17.33
C GLY A 714 -14.84 41.75 18.26
N SER A 715 -14.41 41.19 19.39
CA SER A 715 -13.52 41.88 20.34
C SER A 715 -12.08 41.98 19.83
N GLY A 716 -11.29 42.93 20.35
CA GLY A 716 -9.85 43.05 20.01
C GLY A 716 -9.06 41.74 20.21
N PHE A 717 -9.40 40.92 21.21
CA PHE A 717 -8.85 39.57 21.39
C PHE A 717 -9.22 38.61 20.24
N TYR A 718 -10.48 38.61 19.83
CA TYR A 718 -10.95 37.80 18.70
C TYR A 718 -10.26 38.23 17.40
N LEU A 719 -10.15 39.53 17.14
CA LEU A 719 -9.51 40.06 15.94
C LEU A 719 -8.01 39.71 15.88
N ARG A 720 -7.29 39.77 17.01
CA ARG A 720 -5.88 39.31 17.08
C ARG A 720 -5.73 37.81 16.78
N ASN A 721 -6.65 36.98 17.29
CA ASN A 721 -6.66 35.55 16.96
C ASN A 721 -7.01 35.28 15.50
N LEU A 722 -7.95 36.02 14.92
CA LEU A 722 -8.29 35.94 13.51
C LEU A 722 -7.09 36.34 12.63
N PHE A 723 -6.44 37.46 12.95
CA PHE A 723 -5.21 37.92 12.28
C PHE A 723 -4.11 36.85 12.36
N ALA A 724 -3.84 36.30 13.55
CA ALA A 724 -2.86 35.22 13.72
C ALA A 724 -3.24 33.96 12.93
N THR A 725 -4.52 33.59 12.87
CA THR A 725 -5.01 32.44 12.10
C THR A 725 -4.82 32.65 10.60
N LEU A 726 -5.10 33.85 10.09
CA LEU A 726 -4.88 34.22 8.70
C LEU A 726 -3.39 34.17 8.33
N LEU A 727 -2.50 34.67 9.21
CA LEU A 727 -1.06 34.54 9.03
C LEU A 727 -0.59 33.08 9.05
N LEU A 728 -1.07 32.28 10.00
CA LEU A 728 -0.72 30.87 10.13
C LEU A 728 -1.27 30.02 8.96
N SER A 729 -2.31 30.49 8.27
CA SER A 729 -2.83 29.83 7.07
C SER A 729 -1.87 29.90 5.88
N GLY A 730 -0.94 30.86 5.88
CA GLY A 730 -0.02 31.13 4.77
C GLY A 730 -0.70 31.71 3.52
N SER A 731 -1.96 32.12 3.60
CA SER A 731 -2.75 32.61 2.45
C SER A 731 -2.55 34.11 2.17
N VAL A 732 -1.98 34.86 3.12
CA VAL A 732 -1.74 36.30 3.01
C VAL A 732 -0.42 36.57 2.26
N SER A 733 -0.51 37.30 1.15
CA SER A 733 0.59 37.58 0.22
C SER A 733 1.55 38.67 0.72
N LYS A 734 1.02 39.71 1.37
CA LYS A 734 1.70 40.87 1.96
C LYS A 734 1.18 41.11 3.40
N PRO A 735 1.61 40.29 4.37
CA PRO A 735 1.27 40.45 5.79
C PRO A 735 1.47 41.87 6.32
N GLU A 736 2.48 42.57 5.81
CA GLU A 736 2.78 43.96 6.11
C GLU A 736 1.63 44.91 5.74
N ILE A 737 1.01 44.74 4.57
CA ILE A 737 -0.14 45.55 4.14
C ILE A 737 -1.39 45.22 4.96
N LEU A 738 -1.61 43.92 5.25
CA LEU A 738 -2.71 43.49 6.10
C LEU A 738 -2.57 44.11 7.50
N TRP A 739 -1.37 44.11 8.06
CA TRP A 739 -1.06 44.75 9.34
C TRP A 739 -1.29 46.26 9.29
N GLU A 740 -0.67 46.97 8.34
CA GLU A 740 -0.80 48.44 8.18
C GLU A 740 -2.26 48.89 8.09
N LYS A 741 -3.10 48.11 7.40
CA LYS A 741 -4.52 48.42 7.23
C LYS A 741 -5.42 48.03 8.40
N THR A 742 -5.00 47.14 9.30
CA THR A 742 -5.91 46.58 10.32
C THR A 742 -5.44 46.74 11.76
N TRP A 743 -4.16 47.08 12.01
CA TRP A 743 -3.58 47.09 13.36
C TRP A 743 -4.35 47.97 14.37
N HIS A 744 -4.98 49.05 13.91
CA HIS A 744 -5.77 49.95 14.75
C HIS A 744 -7.04 49.25 15.28
N LEU A 745 -7.70 48.42 14.47
CA LEU A 745 -8.85 47.59 14.87
C LEU A 745 -8.41 46.48 15.84
N LEU A 746 -7.22 45.89 15.61
CA LEU A 746 -6.64 44.87 16.49
C LEU A 746 -6.28 45.43 17.87
N SER A 747 -6.23 46.75 18.03
CA SER A 747 -5.76 47.46 19.23
C SER A 747 -6.89 48.19 19.96
N ASP A 748 -8.14 48.05 19.54
CA ASP A 748 -9.28 48.81 20.06
C ASP A 748 -9.58 48.53 21.56
N ASP A 749 -9.19 47.35 22.06
CA ASP A 749 -9.34 46.99 23.47
C ASP A 749 -8.16 47.40 24.37
N ILE A 750 -7.09 48.03 23.83
CA ILE A 750 -5.90 48.42 24.62
C ILE A 750 -6.21 49.54 25.61
N LEU A 751 -7.10 50.47 25.27
CA LEU A 751 -7.47 51.58 26.16
C LEU A 751 -8.40 51.15 27.30
N ASN A 752 -9.07 49.99 27.16
CA ASN A 752 -10.02 49.44 28.13
C ASN A 752 -9.42 48.31 28.99
N ARG A 753 -8.12 48.03 28.83
CA ARG A 753 -7.35 47.09 29.67
C ARG A 753 -6.48 47.90 30.66
N GLN A 754 -7.11 48.48 31.67
CA GLN A 754 -6.44 48.82 32.94
C GLN A 754 -6.90 47.84 34.01
#